data_AF-A0A7W1BB13-F1
#
_entry.id   AF-A0A7W1BB13-F1
#
_cell.length_a   1.000
_cell.length_b   1.000
_cell.length_c   1.000
_cell.angle_alpha   90.00
_cell.angle_beta   90.00
_cell.angle_gamma   90.00
#
_symmetry.space_group_name_H-M   'P 1'
#
loop_
_entity.id
_entity.type
_entity.pdbx_description
1 polymer ?
#
loop_
_entity_poly.entity_id
_entity_poly.type
_entity_poly.pdbx_seq_one_letter_code
_entity_poly.pdbx_strand_id
1 'polypeptide(L)'
;MQLPALAMAAVGIWLGSLAASRADTFTVTTTAPAGPGSLGEAIEGANANPGADTIGFNIPGTGLHTITAGDIYLPEITDPVTIDGYTQPGASANTLAVGDNAVILIRIDGSPTGSPGALPSDGLTVSAGHSNLRGLAITGFSAGIALTAGGSNAVTGNFIGLNPDDLGYAGGNANGISIASANNQIGGTLPADRNIIAHNLTGIDIRVGGDNNIVEGNYLGTDPSGTTELANGIGIFVEGTANQIGGLAAEVGNLIAGGTFGVDLFPAATLNVLHGNLIGSDVTGTEQFTAYTAGVMVHGTQNTIGGLELSAGNRIWYSFRAVVVQSLAGAGPPVGNSILSNSISGGVGIDLDASGIFDGLTRNDIGDADTGPNELQNFPILTSTERLTDRTTVKGGLNSTPSTTFTIQFFSQGITPADSFVLATRNVTTNAAGLVTFTFDLDPMPFDLLLFATATDPEGNTSEMQIDYATQLANVSTRGFVGTGDDLLIGGFIVRPADGLPDVPKRVLVRALGPSLALNGVPLAGRLKNPALELHDASGAIIAANDDWRSDQQTEILATGLAPSSDLEATLIADLPAGAYTAHLRGTDSGTGLALFEAYDLDPLDPPGDLPSGRLANVSSRGFVGSENNALIGGLIVNGDQVDTVLLRAIGPELAASQVANSLSDPVLEVRDASGALLASNDNWRDTQEAEIGGTGIPPGDDRSAALLYDFFPGTYTAIVRGANGATGTALIEAYDLTPQP
;
A
#
# COMPACT_ATOMS: atom_id res chain seq x y z
N MET A 1 -43.24 61.60 -0.17
CA MET A 1 -42.92 60.58 -1.17
C MET A 1 -43.83 59.40 -0.88
N GLN A 2 -44.86 59.20 -1.72
CA GLN A 2 -45.88 58.17 -1.55
C GLN A 2 -45.28 56.79 -1.89
N LEU A 3 -45.54 55.79 -1.06
CA LEU A 3 -45.42 54.37 -1.40
C LEU A 3 -46.84 53.77 -1.45
N PRO A 4 -47.20 52.96 -2.47
CA PRO A 4 -48.56 52.48 -2.66
C PRO A 4 -48.84 51.16 -1.94
N ALA A 5 -50.13 50.92 -1.71
CA ALA A 5 -50.71 49.77 -1.03
C ALA A 5 -50.50 48.44 -1.78
N LEU A 6 -50.14 47.38 -1.05
CA LEU A 6 -50.25 46.00 -1.49
C LEU A 6 -51.67 45.48 -1.21
N ALA A 7 -52.30 44.91 -2.24
CA ALA A 7 -53.58 44.24 -2.16
C ALA A 7 -53.44 42.88 -1.46
N MET A 8 -54.28 42.62 -0.45
CA MET A 8 -54.48 41.27 0.09
C MET A 8 -55.32 40.45 -0.89
N ALA A 9 -54.71 39.45 -1.52
CA ALA A 9 -55.44 38.36 -2.15
C ALA A 9 -55.79 37.32 -1.08
N ALA A 10 -57.08 37.12 -0.83
CA ALA A 10 -57.58 36.05 0.01
C ALA A 10 -57.38 34.71 -0.72
N VAL A 11 -56.39 33.92 -0.31
CA VAL A 11 -56.29 32.50 -0.66
C VAL A 11 -57.26 31.76 0.25
N GLY A 12 -58.36 31.25 -0.31
CA GLY A 12 -59.24 30.32 0.37
C GLY A 12 -58.48 29.04 0.67
N ILE A 13 -58.12 28.83 1.94
CA ILE A 13 -57.61 27.55 2.42
C ILE A 13 -58.78 26.57 2.37
N TRP A 14 -58.76 25.69 1.37
CA TRP A 14 -59.54 24.47 1.39
C TRP A 14 -58.89 23.57 2.45
N LEU A 15 -59.45 23.57 3.66
CA LEU A 15 -59.14 22.58 4.70
C LEU A 15 -59.72 21.24 4.24
N GLY A 16 -59.05 20.61 3.27
CA GLY A 16 -59.12 19.16 3.12
C GLY A 16 -58.52 18.58 4.40
N SER A 17 -59.34 17.88 5.17
CA SER A 17 -58.89 17.14 6.34
C SER A 17 -57.86 16.11 5.90
N LEU A 18 -56.57 16.43 6.02
CA LEU A 18 -55.52 15.43 6.19
C LEU A 18 -55.79 14.79 7.55
N ALA A 19 -56.62 13.75 7.56
CA ALA A 19 -56.54 12.78 8.63
C ALA A 19 -55.12 12.19 8.53
N ALA A 20 -54.25 12.53 9.48
CA ALA A 20 -53.04 11.75 9.68
C ALA A 20 -53.49 10.30 9.85
N SER A 21 -53.13 9.42 8.93
CA SER A 21 -53.39 8.00 9.13
C SER A 21 -52.68 7.58 10.42
N ARG A 22 -53.40 6.84 11.26
CA ARG A 22 -52.87 6.36 12.53
C ARG A 22 -51.87 5.24 12.19
N ALA A 23 -50.62 5.39 12.62
CA ALA A 23 -49.66 4.29 12.58
C ALA A 23 -50.25 3.10 13.35
N ASP A 24 -50.46 1.98 12.67
CA ASP A 24 -50.92 0.75 13.31
C ASP A 24 -49.72 -0.14 13.65
N THR A 25 -49.93 -1.02 14.63
CA THR A 25 -48.92 -1.99 15.07
C THR A 25 -49.42 -3.40 14.77
N PHE A 26 -48.69 -4.13 13.93
CA PHE A 26 -48.92 -5.53 13.64
C PHE A 26 -47.95 -6.38 14.46
N THR A 27 -48.48 -7.22 15.37
CA THR A 27 -47.63 -8.04 16.25
C THR A 27 -47.46 -9.46 15.72
N VAL A 28 -46.20 -9.84 15.47
CA VAL A 28 -45.79 -11.21 15.17
C VAL A 28 -45.75 -12.02 16.48
N THR A 29 -46.42 -13.17 16.50
CA THR A 29 -46.58 -14.00 17.70
C THR A 29 -46.19 -15.46 17.48
N THR A 30 -45.81 -15.83 16.26
CA THR A 30 -45.41 -17.21 15.92
C THR A 30 -44.14 -17.21 15.06
N THR A 31 -43.43 -18.35 15.04
CA THR A 31 -42.29 -18.57 14.14
C THR A 31 -42.69 -19.12 12.77
N ALA A 32 -43.98 -19.27 12.48
CA ALA A 32 -44.42 -19.61 11.14
C ALA A 32 -44.13 -18.44 10.18
N PRO A 33 -43.75 -18.68 8.91
CA PRO A 33 -43.52 -17.61 7.95
C PRO A 33 -44.84 -16.99 7.44
N ALA A 34 -45.93 -17.77 7.38
CA ALA A 34 -47.24 -17.36 6.86
C ALA A 34 -48.40 -17.81 7.77
N GLY A 35 -49.56 -17.17 7.62
CA GLY A 35 -50.78 -17.46 8.37
C GLY A 35 -50.90 -16.64 9.68
N PRO A 36 -51.94 -16.92 10.48
CA PRO A 36 -52.27 -16.09 11.64
C PRO A 36 -51.11 -15.90 12.62
N GLY A 37 -50.78 -14.63 12.90
CA GLY A 37 -49.71 -14.21 13.80
C GLY A 37 -48.29 -14.33 13.24
N SER A 38 -48.12 -14.62 11.94
CA SER A 38 -46.81 -14.72 11.28
C SER A 38 -46.25 -13.36 10.87
N LEU A 39 -44.95 -13.35 10.53
CA LEU A 39 -44.33 -12.18 9.90
C LEU A 39 -44.97 -11.87 8.52
N GLY A 40 -45.25 -12.90 7.71
CA GLY A 40 -45.92 -12.70 6.42
C GLY A 40 -47.30 -12.04 6.55
N GLU A 41 -48.15 -12.46 7.50
CA GLU A 41 -49.45 -11.82 7.73
C GLU A 41 -49.27 -10.37 8.23
N ALA A 42 -48.28 -10.11 9.07
CA ALA A 42 -48.00 -8.76 9.55
C ALA A 42 -47.56 -7.81 8.40
N ILE A 43 -46.74 -8.30 7.47
CA ILE A 43 -46.34 -7.54 6.27
C ILE A 43 -47.55 -7.27 5.36
N GLU A 44 -48.38 -8.28 5.10
CA GLU A 44 -49.63 -8.09 4.32
C GLU A 44 -50.57 -7.08 4.98
N GLY A 45 -50.67 -7.12 6.31
CA GLY A 45 -51.44 -6.17 7.10
C GLY A 45 -50.93 -4.73 6.94
N ALA A 46 -49.62 -4.52 7.10
CA ALA A 46 -48.99 -3.21 6.93
C ALA A 46 -49.15 -2.69 5.49
N ASN A 47 -48.89 -3.52 4.48
CA ASN A 47 -49.08 -3.15 3.07
C ASN A 47 -50.51 -2.72 2.74
N ALA A 48 -51.50 -3.29 3.43
CA ALA A 48 -52.91 -2.97 3.23
C ALA A 48 -53.36 -1.72 4.01
N ASN A 49 -52.49 -1.14 4.86
CA ASN A 49 -52.80 0.00 5.72
C ASN A 49 -51.93 1.22 5.37
N PRO A 50 -52.45 2.20 4.62
CA PRO A 50 -51.63 3.31 4.13
C PRO A 50 -51.02 4.19 5.22
N GLY A 51 -49.70 4.36 5.16
CA GLY A 51 -48.91 5.23 6.02
C GLY A 51 -47.88 4.46 6.84
N ALA A 52 -47.06 5.19 7.59
CA ALA A 52 -45.99 4.57 8.37
C ALA A 52 -46.55 3.66 9.47
N ASP A 53 -46.32 2.36 9.33
CA ASP A 53 -46.73 1.33 10.28
C ASP A 53 -45.57 0.75 11.09
N THR A 54 -45.88 -0.09 12.07
CA THR A 54 -44.89 -0.84 12.84
C THR A 54 -45.23 -2.32 12.87
N ILE A 55 -44.25 -3.17 12.54
CA ILE A 55 -44.29 -4.60 12.79
C ILE A 55 -43.38 -4.87 13.99
N GLY A 56 -43.99 -5.37 15.07
CA GLY A 56 -43.29 -5.76 16.29
C GLY A 56 -43.42 -7.25 16.59
N PHE A 57 -42.61 -7.76 17.50
CA PHE A 57 -42.51 -9.18 17.84
C PHE A 57 -42.84 -9.40 19.31
N ASN A 58 -43.64 -10.43 19.57
CA ASN A 58 -43.94 -10.94 20.92
C ASN A 58 -44.17 -12.45 20.83
N ILE A 59 -43.19 -13.16 20.26
CA ILE A 59 -43.22 -14.61 20.10
C ILE A 59 -43.01 -15.26 21.48
N PRO A 60 -43.89 -16.16 21.94
CA PRO A 60 -43.72 -16.81 23.23
C PRO A 60 -42.46 -17.70 23.28
N GLY A 61 -41.72 -17.63 24.38
CA GLY A 61 -40.54 -18.44 24.63
C GLY A 61 -39.35 -17.60 25.12
N THR A 62 -38.19 -18.23 25.22
CA THR A 62 -36.92 -17.58 25.59
C THR A 62 -35.87 -17.92 24.54
N GLY A 63 -34.91 -17.03 24.32
CA GLY A 63 -33.82 -17.23 23.36
C GLY A 63 -34.21 -16.86 21.93
N LEU A 64 -33.40 -17.29 20.97
CA LEU A 64 -33.58 -16.98 19.56
C LEU A 64 -34.86 -17.63 18.99
N HIS A 65 -35.68 -16.82 18.33
CA HIS A 65 -36.86 -17.25 17.59
C HIS A 65 -36.56 -17.24 16.09
N THR A 66 -36.44 -18.43 15.51
CA THR A 66 -36.17 -18.59 14.08
C THR A 66 -37.47 -18.75 13.28
N ILE A 67 -37.73 -17.80 12.39
CA ILE A 67 -38.75 -17.85 11.35
C ILE A 67 -38.12 -18.48 10.12
N THR A 68 -38.38 -19.76 9.89
CA THR A 68 -37.88 -20.47 8.71
C THR A 68 -38.81 -20.21 7.53
N ALA A 69 -38.35 -19.36 6.61
CA ALA A 69 -39.03 -19.10 5.35
C ALA A 69 -38.88 -20.30 4.40
N GLY A 70 -37.65 -20.83 4.26
CA GLY A 70 -37.35 -21.92 3.33
C GLY A 70 -37.83 -21.60 1.91
N ASP A 71 -38.73 -22.43 1.36
CA ASP A 71 -39.33 -22.23 0.04
C ASP A 71 -40.54 -21.27 0.04
N ILE A 72 -40.94 -20.75 1.20
CA ILE A 72 -42.07 -19.83 1.37
C ILE A 72 -41.54 -18.40 1.33
N TYR A 73 -41.92 -17.66 0.29
CA TYR A 73 -41.57 -16.26 0.13
C TYR A 73 -42.31 -15.39 1.14
N LEU A 74 -41.59 -14.50 1.84
CA LEU A 74 -42.22 -13.42 2.57
C LEU A 74 -42.82 -12.41 1.57
N PRO A 75 -43.99 -11.81 1.88
CA PRO A 75 -44.56 -10.77 1.05
C PRO A 75 -43.60 -9.57 0.90
N GLU A 76 -43.59 -8.98 -0.30
CA GLU A 76 -42.85 -7.73 -0.55
C GLU A 76 -43.43 -6.59 0.29
N ILE A 77 -42.56 -5.73 0.84
CA ILE A 77 -42.95 -4.54 1.60
C ILE A 77 -43.21 -3.40 0.63
N THR A 78 -44.49 -3.02 0.48
CA THR A 78 -44.98 -2.04 -0.50
C THR A 78 -45.50 -0.75 0.11
N ASP A 79 -45.66 -0.69 1.44
CA ASP A 79 -46.02 0.53 2.18
C ASP A 79 -44.97 0.83 3.28
N PRO A 80 -44.74 2.10 3.68
CA PRO A 80 -43.72 2.44 4.66
C PRO A 80 -43.93 1.73 6.00
N VAL A 81 -42.93 1.00 6.48
CA VAL A 81 -43.05 0.22 7.72
C VAL A 81 -41.76 0.21 8.52
N THR A 82 -41.88 0.28 9.84
CA THR A 82 -40.79 -0.08 10.76
C THR A 82 -40.94 -1.54 11.18
N ILE A 83 -40.03 -2.41 10.78
CA ILE A 83 -39.93 -3.77 11.31
C ILE A 83 -38.89 -3.76 12.43
N ASP A 84 -39.34 -3.90 13.68
CA ASP A 84 -38.49 -3.74 14.85
C ASP A 84 -38.37 -5.02 15.67
N GLY A 85 -37.32 -5.79 15.40
CA GLY A 85 -36.98 -7.01 16.14
C GLY A 85 -36.63 -6.75 17.62
N TYR A 86 -36.24 -5.53 18.00
CA TYR A 86 -35.95 -5.19 19.39
C TYR A 86 -37.21 -5.10 20.27
N THR A 87 -38.40 -5.14 19.67
CA THR A 87 -39.66 -5.25 20.41
C THR A 87 -39.86 -6.64 21.03
N GLN A 88 -39.15 -7.67 20.56
CA GLN A 88 -39.21 -9.02 21.15
C GLN A 88 -38.70 -8.97 22.61
N PRO A 89 -39.49 -9.46 23.59
CA PRO A 89 -39.04 -9.51 24.98
C PRO A 89 -37.68 -10.18 25.17
N GLY A 90 -36.73 -9.44 25.75
CA GLY A 90 -35.36 -9.89 25.99
C GLY A 90 -34.33 -9.39 24.98
N ALA A 91 -34.76 -8.82 23.85
CA ALA A 91 -33.88 -8.19 22.89
C ALA A 91 -33.43 -6.81 23.37
N SER A 92 -32.27 -6.35 22.91
CA SER A 92 -31.75 -5.01 23.21
C SER A 92 -30.84 -4.51 22.11
N ALA A 93 -30.95 -3.23 21.75
CA ALA A 93 -30.05 -2.60 20.78
C ALA A 93 -28.63 -2.43 21.34
N ASN A 94 -27.67 -2.32 20.44
CA ASN A 94 -26.29 -2.06 20.80
C ASN A 94 -26.13 -0.69 21.50
N THR A 95 -25.22 -0.67 22.47
CA THR A 95 -24.86 0.52 23.26
C THR A 95 -23.36 0.81 23.26
N LEU A 96 -22.54 -0.08 22.68
CA LEU A 96 -21.09 0.06 22.65
C LEU A 96 -20.64 0.94 21.49
N ALA A 97 -19.81 1.95 21.79
CA ALA A 97 -19.17 2.75 20.75
C ALA A 97 -18.28 1.89 19.85
N VAL A 98 -17.50 0.99 20.45
CA VAL A 98 -16.61 0.02 19.79
C VAL A 98 -17.10 -1.39 20.12
N GLY A 99 -17.28 -2.23 19.10
CA GLY A 99 -17.92 -3.53 19.24
C GLY A 99 -19.45 -3.43 19.25
N ASP A 100 -20.12 -4.55 19.44
CA ASP A 100 -21.57 -4.64 19.44
C ASP A 100 -22.06 -5.61 20.52
N ASN A 101 -22.98 -5.11 21.37
CA ASN A 101 -23.64 -5.89 22.42
C ASN A 101 -25.15 -6.03 22.23
N ALA A 102 -25.64 -5.88 20.99
CA ALA A 102 -27.03 -6.12 20.67
C ALA A 102 -27.41 -7.57 21.02
N VAL A 103 -28.61 -7.73 21.59
CA VAL A 103 -29.24 -9.03 21.79
C VAL A 103 -30.30 -9.17 20.72
N ILE A 104 -29.96 -9.90 19.66
CA ILE A 104 -30.85 -10.18 18.53
C ILE A 104 -31.59 -11.50 18.80
N LEU A 105 -32.93 -11.44 18.89
CA LEU A 105 -33.77 -12.61 19.21
C LEU A 105 -34.71 -13.04 18.09
N ILE A 106 -34.75 -12.32 16.96
CA ILE A 106 -35.55 -12.69 15.80
C ILE A 106 -34.61 -13.02 14.65
N ARG A 107 -34.66 -14.27 14.18
CA ARG A 107 -33.92 -14.71 12.99
C ARG A 107 -34.89 -15.06 11.88
N ILE A 108 -34.65 -14.56 10.68
CA ILE A 108 -35.32 -14.96 9.44
C ILE A 108 -34.33 -15.85 8.67
N ASP A 109 -34.70 -17.09 8.43
CA ASP A 109 -33.82 -18.09 7.82
C ASP A 109 -34.40 -18.64 6.50
N GLY A 110 -33.62 -18.49 5.43
CA GLY A 110 -33.94 -18.95 4.08
C GLY A 110 -33.37 -20.34 3.76
N SER A 111 -32.57 -20.94 4.65
CA SER A 111 -31.89 -22.19 4.34
C SER A 111 -32.86 -23.27 3.80
N PRO A 112 -32.60 -23.83 2.60
CA PRO A 112 -33.56 -24.70 1.92
C PRO A 112 -33.79 -25.97 2.73
N THR A 113 -35.05 -26.40 2.85
CA THR A 113 -35.40 -27.59 3.64
C THR A 113 -35.08 -28.93 2.94
N GLY A 114 -34.54 -28.91 1.71
CA GLY A 114 -34.40 -30.14 0.90
C GLY A 114 -33.43 -30.16 -0.29
N SER A 115 -32.62 -29.13 -0.57
CA SER A 115 -31.57 -29.21 -1.62
C SER A 115 -30.31 -28.44 -1.21
N PRO A 116 -29.13 -29.09 -1.11
CA PRO A 116 -27.89 -28.39 -0.83
C PRO A 116 -27.49 -27.51 -2.03
N GLY A 117 -27.28 -26.22 -1.79
CA GLY A 117 -26.51 -25.34 -2.70
C GLY A 117 -27.30 -24.38 -3.60
N ALA A 118 -28.64 -24.37 -3.59
CA ALA A 118 -29.42 -23.29 -4.20
C ALA A 118 -29.94 -22.37 -3.09
N LEU A 119 -29.53 -21.11 -3.09
CA LEU A 119 -30.15 -20.10 -2.24
C LEU A 119 -31.58 -19.83 -2.76
N PRO A 120 -32.58 -19.66 -1.88
CA PRO A 120 -33.92 -19.21 -2.26
C PRO A 120 -33.87 -17.75 -2.78
N SER A 121 -35.03 -17.14 -3.02
CA SER A 121 -35.15 -15.71 -3.33
C SER A 121 -34.65 -14.81 -2.18
N ASP A 122 -34.87 -13.51 -2.31
CA ASP A 122 -34.51 -12.55 -1.26
C ASP A 122 -35.34 -12.78 0.02
N GLY A 123 -34.77 -12.40 1.17
CA GLY A 123 -35.40 -12.53 2.49
C GLY A 123 -36.47 -11.47 2.72
N LEU A 124 -36.06 -10.20 2.85
CA LEU A 124 -36.97 -9.06 2.89
C LEU A 124 -36.81 -8.19 1.65
N THR A 125 -37.83 -8.17 0.78
CA THR A 125 -37.88 -7.30 -0.39
C THR A 125 -38.67 -6.03 -0.07
N VAL A 126 -38.10 -4.86 -0.34
CA VAL A 126 -38.69 -3.54 -0.06
C VAL A 126 -38.78 -2.74 -1.35
N SER A 127 -40.00 -2.42 -1.76
CA SER A 127 -40.28 -1.42 -2.82
C SER A 127 -40.99 -0.17 -2.31
N ALA A 128 -41.44 -0.21 -1.05
CA ALA A 128 -41.81 0.98 -0.29
C ALA A 128 -40.62 1.93 -0.10
N GLY A 129 -40.89 3.21 0.15
CA GLY A 129 -39.89 4.13 0.70
C GLY A 129 -40.16 4.43 2.17
N HIS A 130 -39.20 5.01 2.87
CA HIS A 130 -39.32 5.39 4.31
C HIS A 130 -39.59 4.21 5.26
N SER A 131 -39.18 2.99 4.89
CA SER A 131 -39.22 1.84 5.79
C SER A 131 -37.95 1.76 6.65
N ASN A 132 -38.05 1.18 7.84
CA ASN A 132 -36.91 0.93 8.73
C ASN A 132 -36.88 -0.54 9.16
N LEU A 133 -35.79 -1.25 8.85
CA LEU A 133 -35.61 -2.65 9.21
C LEU A 133 -34.52 -2.74 10.28
N ARG A 134 -34.87 -3.21 11.49
CA ARG A 134 -33.93 -3.26 12.62
C ARG A 134 -34.08 -4.43 13.57
N GLY A 135 -32.99 -4.80 14.23
CA GLY A 135 -32.98 -5.80 15.30
C GLY A 135 -33.23 -7.24 14.82
N LEU A 136 -32.90 -7.53 13.57
CA LEU A 136 -33.12 -8.83 12.93
C LEU A 136 -31.80 -9.55 12.66
N ALA A 137 -31.83 -10.87 12.75
CA ALA A 137 -30.83 -11.75 12.13
C ALA A 137 -31.37 -12.30 10.81
N ILE A 138 -30.62 -12.25 9.71
CA ILE A 138 -31.12 -12.71 8.39
C ILE A 138 -30.06 -13.56 7.68
N THR A 139 -30.40 -14.81 7.37
CA THR A 139 -29.46 -15.81 6.85
C THR A 139 -30.05 -16.67 5.72
N GLY A 140 -29.21 -17.16 4.81
CA GLY A 140 -29.57 -18.20 3.86
C GLY A 140 -30.44 -17.76 2.67
N PHE A 141 -30.32 -16.52 2.19
CA PHE A 141 -31.08 -15.98 1.03
C PHE A 141 -30.17 -15.54 -0.13
N SER A 142 -30.75 -15.26 -1.32
CA SER A 142 -30.01 -14.60 -2.41
C SER A 142 -29.59 -13.18 -2.02
N ALA A 143 -30.50 -12.40 -1.46
CA ALA A 143 -30.20 -11.20 -0.70
C ALA A 143 -30.89 -11.31 0.67
N GLY A 144 -30.19 -11.03 1.76
CA GLY A 144 -30.83 -10.96 3.08
C GLY A 144 -31.92 -9.88 3.09
N ILE A 145 -31.56 -8.68 2.64
CA ILE A 145 -32.47 -7.56 2.41
C ILE A 145 -32.26 -7.05 0.99
N ALA A 146 -33.35 -6.82 0.25
CA ALA A 146 -33.33 -6.24 -1.09
C ALA A 146 -34.15 -4.95 -1.12
N LEU A 147 -33.51 -3.80 -1.35
CA LEU A 147 -34.14 -2.50 -1.54
C LEU A 147 -34.31 -2.26 -3.05
N THR A 148 -35.48 -2.55 -3.60
CA THR A 148 -35.71 -2.68 -5.06
C THR A 148 -36.32 -1.43 -5.68
N ALA A 149 -37.08 -0.66 -4.91
CA ALA A 149 -37.66 0.62 -5.28
C ALA A 149 -37.91 1.45 -4.01
N GLY A 150 -38.53 2.63 -4.15
CA GLY A 150 -38.93 3.47 -3.02
C GLY A 150 -37.75 3.86 -2.12
N GLY A 151 -37.14 5.02 -2.35
CA GLY A 151 -35.96 5.43 -1.57
C GLY A 151 -36.23 5.78 -0.11
N SER A 152 -35.20 6.25 0.59
CA SER A 152 -35.31 6.73 1.98
C SER A 152 -35.60 5.64 3.02
N ASN A 153 -35.21 4.40 2.74
CA ASN A 153 -35.27 3.33 3.74
C ASN A 153 -34.04 3.35 4.66
N ALA A 154 -34.18 2.76 5.84
CA ALA A 154 -33.12 2.55 6.80
C ALA A 154 -32.96 1.05 7.11
N VAL A 155 -31.72 0.56 7.12
CA VAL A 155 -31.36 -0.78 7.61
C VAL A 155 -30.37 -0.59 8.74
N THR A 156 -30.80 -0.85 9.98
CA THR A 156 -30.06 -0.45 11.19
C THR A 156 -30.03 -1.53 12.26
N GLY A 157 -28.90 -1.73 12.93
CA GLY A 157 -28.83 -2.61 14.10
C GLY A 157 -29.17 -4.08 13.80
N ASN A 158 -28.84 -4.58 12.61
CA ASN A 158 -29.12 -5.96 12.19
C ASN A 158 -27.86 -6.83 12.13
N PHE A 159 -28.07 -8.14 12.23
CA PHE A 159 -27.05 -9.17 12.03
C PHE A 159 -27.35 -9.91 10.71
N ILE A 160 -26.56 -9.66 9.66
CA ILE A 160 -26.86 -10.14 8.31
C ILE A 160 -25.80 -11.15 7.84
N GLY A 161 -26.24 -12.39 7.63
CA GLY A 161 -25.39 -13.52 7.25
C GLY A 161 -24.77 -14.26 8.44
N LEU A 162 -24.99 -13.80 9.67
CA LEU A 162 -24.54 -14.46 10.90
C LEU A 162 -25.71 -14.94 11.77
N ASN A 163 -25.46 -16.02 12.51
CA ASN A 163 -26.38 -16.55 13.51
C ASN A 163 -25.98 -16.03 14.90
N PRO A 164 -26.82 -15.26 15.62
CA PRO A 164 -26.45 -14.68 16.91
C PRO A 164 -26.01 -15.68 17.99
N ASP A 165 -26.51 -16.92 17.93
CA ASP A 165 -26.18 -17.99 18.88
C ASP A 165 -24.97 -18.86 18.44
N ASP A 166 -24.50 -18.71 17.20
CA ASP A 166 -23.39 -19.48 16.63
C ASP A 166 -22.66 -18.65 15.56
N LEU A 167 -21.65 -17.89 15.98
CA LEU A 167 -20.86 -17.04 15.08
C LEU A 167 -20.02 -17.84 14.08
N GLY A 168 -19.82 -19.15 14.31
CA GLY A 168 -19.16 -20.07 13.37
C GLY A 168 -20.08 -20.60 12.28
N TYR A 169 -21.35 -20.18 12.26
CA TYR A 169 -22.34 -20.58 11.27
C TYR A 169 -22.00 -20.05 9.87
N ALA A 170 -21.71 -20.96 8.93
CA ALA A 170 -21.35 -20.63 7.55
C ALA A 170 -22.55 -20.46 6.58
N GLY A 171 -23.77 -20.26 7.08
CA GLY A 171 -24.99 -20.13 6.25
C GLY A 171 -25.34 -18.69 5.89
N GLY A 172 -24.36 -17.91 5.43
CA GLY A 172 -24.58 -16.54 4.99
C GLY A 172 -25.46 -16.43 3.74
N ASN A 173 -25.69 -15.20 3.29
CA ASN A 173 -26.45 -14.92 2.07
C ASN A 173 -25.49 -14.84 0.86
N ALA A 174 -26.02 -14.82 -0.37
CA ALA A 174 -25.17 -14.39 -1.49
C ALA A 174 -24.84 -12.89 -1.31
N ASN A 175 -25.85 -12.04 -1.28
CA ASN A 175 -25.72 -10.64 -0.89
C ASN A 175 -26.27 -10.45 0.53
N GLY A 176 -25.53 -9.78 1.42
CA GLY A 176 -26.08 -9.38 2.70
C GLY A 176 -27.23 -8.39 2.50
N ILE A 177 -26.92 -7.26 1.87
CA ILE A 177 -27.90 -6.24 1.46
C ILE A 177 -27.71 -5.92 -0.03
N SER A 178 -28.80 -5.96 -0.80
CA SER A 178 -28.85 -5.55 -2.20
C SER A 178 -29.62 -4.24 -2.34
N ILE A 179 -29.04 -3.22 -2.98
CA ILE A 179 -29.58 -1.86 -3.04
C ILE A 179 -29.70 -1.43 -4.50
N ALA A 180 -30.93 -1.36 -4.99
CA ALA A 180 -31.29 -0.88 -6.34
C ALA A 180 -32.20 0.36 -6.30
N SER A 181 -32.35 0.98 -5.13
CA SER A 181 -33.08 2.24 -4.93
C SER A 181 -32.20 3.30 -4.28
N ALA A 182 -32.60 4.57 -4.43
CA ALA A 182 -31.78 5.69 -4.03
C ALA A 182 -32.07 6.22 -2.61
N ASN A 183 -31.15 6.98 -2.02
CA ASN A 183 -31.34 7.70 -0.76
C ASN A 183 -31.61 6.83 0.47
N ASN A 184 -31.11 5.60 0.52
CA ASN A 184 -31.23 4.73 1.70
C ASN A 184 -30.07 4.93 2.67
N GLN A 185 -30.31 4.60 3.94
CA GLN A 185 -29.30 4.61 5.00
C GLN A 185 -29.04 3.18 5.48
N ILE A 186 -27.79 2.74 5.40
CA ILE A 186 -27.33 1.45 5.89
C ILE A 186 -26.35 1.71 7.03
N GLY A 187 -26.78 1.34 8.24
CA GLY A 187 -26.07 1.70 9.46
C GLY A 187 -26.43 3.12 9.92
N GLY A 188 -25.50 3.79 10.58
CA GLY A 188 -25.71 5.14 11.10
C GLY A 188 -24.64 5.56 12.10
N THR A 189 -24.73 6.82 12.53
CA THR A 189 -23.76 7.43 13.47
C THR A 189 -23.91 6.96 14.93
N LEU A 190 -25.01 6.29 15.29
CA LEU A 190 -25.23 5.80 16.65
C LEU A 190 -24.82 4.32 16.78
N PRO A 191 -24.31 3.88 17.94
CA PRO A 191 -24.05 2.46 18.21
C PRO A 191 -25.21 1.52 17.87
N ALA A 192 -26.44 1.95 18.17
CA ALA A 192 -27.66 1.16 17.95
C ALA A 192 -28.02 0.97 16.46
N ASP A 193 -27.39 1.73 15.57
CA ASP A 193 -27.65 1.69 14.13
C ASP A 193 -26.69 0.74 13.40
N ARG A 194 -25.57 0.36 14.03
CA ARG A 194 -24.55 -0.52 13.46
C ARG A 194 -25.11 -1.86 12.99
N ASN A 195 -24.95 -2.17 11.71
CA ASN A 195 -25.16 -3.53 11.25
C ASN A 195 -23.85 -4.33 11.36
N ILE A 196 -23.99 -5.61 11.69
CA ILE A 196 -22.94 -6.62 11.58
C ILE A 196 -23.26 -7.47 10.35
N ILE A 197 -22.39 -7.50 9.35
CA ILE A 197 -22.65 -8.13 8.04
C ILE A 197 -21.49 -9.06 7.71
N ALA A 198 -21.68 -10.38 7.83
CA ALA A 198 -20.60 -11.36 7.76
C ALA A 198 -21.02 -12.65 7.04
N HIS A 199 -20.06 -13.45 6.59
CA HIS A 199 -20.25 -14.73 5.89
C HIS A 199 -21.00 -14.67 4.54
N ASN A 200 -21.23 -13.49 3.97
CA ASN A 200 -21.90 -13.34 2.68
C ASN A 200 -20.90 -13.41 1.51
N LEU A 201 -21.35 -13.76 0.30
CA LEU A 201 -20.47 -13.62 -0.89
C LEU A 201 -20.13 -12.14 -1.14
N THR A 202 -21.13 -11.27 -1.01
CA THR A 202 -20.97 -9.81 -0.99
C THR A 202 -21.69 -9.26 0.24
N GLY A 203 -21.01 -8.45 1.05
CA GLY A 203 -21.62 -7.82 2.22
C GLY A 203 -22.75 -6.88 1.82
N ILE A 204 -22.41 -5.82 1.09
CA ILE A 204 -23.36 -4.84 0.53
C ILE A 204 -23.14 -4.72 -0.98
N ASP A 205 -24.20 -4.89 -1.75
CA ASP A 205 -24.23 -4.78 -3.22
C ASP A 205 -25.08 -3.56 -3.63
N ILE A 206 -24.43 -2.46 -3.99
CA ILE A 206 -25.07 -1.22 -4.45
C ILE A 206 -25.16 -1.26 -5.98
N ARG A 207 -26.29 -1.70 -6.48
CA ARG A 207 -26.53 -1.95 -7.91
C ARG A 207 -26.79 -0.65 -8.67
N VAL A 208 -26.83 -0.75 -10.00
CA VAL A 208 -27.31 0.35 -10.86
C VAL A 208 -28.69 0.83 -10.40
N GLY A 209 -28.83 2.14 -10.14
CA GLY A 209 -30.03 2.78 -9.56
C GLY A 209 -30.01 2.91 -8.03
N GLY A 210 -29.06 2.24 -7.38
CA GLY A 210 -28.68 2.44 -5.98
C GLY A 210 -27.86 3.71 -5.80
N ASP A 211 -28.47 4.88 -6.05
CA ASP A 211 -27.76 6.16 -6.01
C ASP A 211 -27.97 6.93 -4.70
N ASN A 212 -27.02 7.79 -4.31
CA ASN A 212 -27.18 8.69 -3.16
C ASN A 212 -27.47 7.98 -1.83
N ASN A 213 -27.01 6.74 -1.65
CA ASN A 213 -27.12 6.02 -0.39
C ASN A 213 -25.99 6.39 0.57
N ILE A 214 -26.25 6.24 1.86
CA ILE A 214 -25.27 6.42 2.94
C ILE A 214 -25.05 5.05 3.58
N VAL A 215 -23.80 4.60 3.60
CA VAL A 215 -23.37 3.35 4.24
C VAL A 215 -22.33 3.72 5.29
N GLU A 216 -22.70 3.77 6.57
CA GLU A 216 -21.80 4.28 7.62
C GLU A 216 -21.97 3.50 8.94
N GLY A 217 -20.90 3.42 9.74
CA GLY A 217 -20.91 2.81 11.07
C GLY A 217 -21.15 1.30 11.11
N ASN A 218 -21.03 0.59 9.97
CA ASN A 218 -21.25 -0.86 9.89
C ASN A 218 -19.96 -1.64 10.12
N TYR A 219 -20.08 -2.88 10.61
CA TYR A 219 -18.99 -3.86 10.64
C TYR A 219 -19.26 -4.93 9.59
N LEU A 220 -18.38 -5.03 8.60
CA LEU A 220 -18.46 -5.95 7.48
C LEU A 220 -17.33 -6.96 7.55
N GLY A 221 -17.68 -8.24 7.57
CA GLY A 221 -16.73 -9.35 7.55
C GLY A 221 -16.04 -9.61 8.89
N THR A 222 -16.60 -9.11 9.99
CA THR A 222 -16.13 -9.40 11.35
C THR A 222 -17.23 -9.99 12.22
N ASP A 223 -16.83 -10.49 13.38
CA ASP A 223 -17.73 -10.74 14.49
C ASP A 223 -18.26 -9.43 15.12
N PRO A 224 -19.27 -9.51 16.01
CA PRO A 224 -19.81 -8.32 16.70
C PRO A 224 -18.77 -7.54 17.50
N SER A 225 -17.68 -8.16 17.97
CA SER A 225 -16.62 -7.42 18.66
C SER A 225 -15.78 -6.55 17.73
N GLY A 226 -15.76 -6.86 16.42
CA GLY A 226 -14.89 -6.20 15.44
C GLY A 226 -13.44 -6.67 15.51
N THR A 227 -13.16 -7.78 16.21
CA THR A 227 -11.78 -8.26 16.44
C THR A 227 -11.50 -9.63 15.83
N THR A 228 -12.54 -10.36 15.42
CA THR A 228 -12.40 -11.65 14.73
C THR A 228 -12.94 -11.54 13.31
N GLU A 229 -12.14 -11.99 12.34
CA GLU A 229 -12.55 -12.05 10.94
C GLU A 229 -13.58 -13.15 10.70
N LEU A 230 -14.72 -12.77 10.11
CA LEU A 230 -15.82 -13.62 9.63
C LEU A 230 -16.13 -13.23 8.17
N ALA A 231 -15.07 -13.15 7.36
CA ALA A 231 -15.01 -12.49 6.06
C ALA A 231 -16.28 -12.62 5.18
N ASN A 232 -16.61 -11.53 4.49
CA ASN A 232 -17.41 -11.63 3.27
C ASN A 232 -16.47 -11.95 2.09
N GLY A 233 -17.01 -12.39 0.95
CA GLY A 233 -16.22 -12.51 -0.28
C GLY A 233 -15.75 -11.14 -0.81
N ILE A 234 -16.66 -10.18 -0.88
CA ILE A 234 -16.41 -8.75 -1.11
C ILE A 234 -17.09 -7.96 0.02
N GLY A 235 -16.43 -6.95 0.57
CA GLY A 235 -17.02 -6.08 1.58
C GLY A 235 -18.20 -5.29 1.02
N ILE A 236 -17.90 -4.35 0.12
CA ILE A 236 -18.89 -3.50 -0.57
C ILE A 236 -18.62 -3.50 -2.07
N PHE A 237 -19.61 -3.88 -2.87
CA PHE A 237 -19.58 -3.82 -4.33
C PHE A 237 -20.48 -2.67 -4.80
N VAL A 238 -20.00 -1.83 -5.71
CA VAL A 238 -20.69 -0.59 -6.12
C VAL A 238 -20.76 -0.47 -7.64
N GLU A 239 -21.97 -0.35 -8.16
CA GLU A 239 -22.31 0.09 -9.52
C GLU A 239 -23.11 1.40 -9.51
N GLY A 240 -23.71 1.76 -8.38
CA GLY A 240 -24.47 3.00 -8.20
C GLY A 240 -23.59 4.26 -8.12
N THR A 241 -24.25 5.41 -8.12
CA THR A 241 -23.60 6.73 -8.20
C THR A 241 -23.86 7.60 -6.98
N ALA A 242 -22.94 8.51 -6.68
CA ALA A 242 -23.06 9.50 -5.62
C ALA A 242 -23.33 8.92 -4.21
N ASN A 243 -22.86 7.70 -3.93
CA ASN A 243 -23.01 7.09 -2.61
C ASN A 243 -21.90 7.56 -1.66
N GLN A 244 -22.24 7.70 -0.38
CA GLN A 244 -21.30 7.94 0.70
C GLN A 244 -21.03 6.63 1.45
N ILE A 245 -19.77 6.22 1.49
CA ILE A 245 -19.30 5.02 2.21
C ILE A 245 -18.38 5.49 3.33
N GLY A 246 -18.86 5.36 4.55
CA GLY A 246 -18.24 5.87 5.77
C GLY A 246 -18.66 7.32 6.05
N GLY A 247 -17.91 8.01 6.90
CA GLY A 247 -18.24 9.36 7.34
C GLY A 247 -17.06 10.08 7.98
N LEU A 248 -17.18 11.41 8.07
CA LEU A 248 -16.12 12.29 8.59
C LEU A 248 -16.03 12.33 10.12
N ALA A 249 -17.08 11.88 10.81
CA ALA A 249 -17.07 11.82 12.27
C ALA A 249 -16.32 10.56 12.74
N ALA A 250 -15.62 10.67 13.87
CA ALA A 250 -14.94 9.52 14.47
C ALA A 250 -15.93 8.37 14.72
N GLU A 251 -15.49 7.13 14.48
CA GLU A 251 -16.30 5.90 14.65
C GLU A 251 -17.52 5.78 13.71
N VAL A 252 -17.68 6.67 12.72
CA VAL A 252 -18.75 6.60 11.70
C VAL A 252 -18.26 5.93 10.41
N GLY A 253 -16.95 5.70 10.27
CA GLY A 253 -16.40 4.83 9.24
C GLY A 253 -16.93 3.40 9.32
N ASN A 254 -16.98 2.71 8.19
CA ASN A 254 -17.23 1.26 8.21
C ASN A 254 -15.93 0.53 8.57
N LEU A 255 -16.06 -0.54 9.37
CA LEU A 255 -15.02 -1.54 9.56
C LEU A 255 -15.22 -2.61 8.48
N ILE A 256 -14.22 -2.84 7.63
CA ILE A 256 -14.31 -3.77 6.52
C ILE A 256 -13.15 -4.76 6.62
N ALA A 257 -13.48 -6.05 6.74
CA ALA A 257 -12.54 -7.14 6.97
C ALA A 257 -12.75 -8.30 5.99
N GLY A 258 -11.63 -8.86 5.52
CA GLY A 258 -11.55 -10.12 4.78
C GLY A 258 -12.23 -10.15 3.40
N GLY A 259 -11.75 -11.04 2.55
CA GLY A 259 -12.28 -11.27 1.20
C GLY A 259 -11.29 -10.96 0.08
N THR A 260 -11.78 -10.90 -1.16
CA THR A 260 -10.98 -10.53 -2.34
C THR A 260 -10.76 -9.01 -2.40
N PHE A 261 -11.81 -8.23 -2.14
CA PHE A 261 -11.78 -6.76 -2.16
C PHE A 261 -12.52 -6.18 -0.94
N GLY A 262 -11.98 -5.13 -0.34
CA GLY A 262 -12.67 -4.36 0.69
C GLY A 262 -13.84 -3.57 0.09
N VAL A 263 -13.54 -2.66 -0.83
CA VAL A 263 -14.52 -1.95 -1.65
C VAL A 263 -14.17 -2.08 -3.13
N ASP A 264 -15.14 -2.43 -3.97
CA ASP A 264 -14.99 -2.52 -5.43
C ASP A 264 -15.96 -1.54 -6.12
N LEU A 265 -15.39 -0.50 -6.74
CA LEU A 265 -16.11 0.52 -7.51
C LEU A 265 -16.11 0.12 -8.99
N PHE A 266 -17.15 -0.59 -9.41
CA PHE A 266 -17.28 -1.15 -10.76
C PHE A 266 -17.47 -0.04 -11.83
N PRO A 267 -17.34 -0.31 -13.15
CA PRO A 267 -17.30 0.74 -14.18
C PRO A 267 -18.45 1.76 -14.21
N ALA A 268 -19.64 1.40 -13.71
CA ALA A 268 -20.77 2.32 -13.62
C ALA A 268 -20.71 3.25 -12.39
N ALA A 269 -19.87 2.93 -11.40
CA ALA A 269 -19.72 3.68 -10.17
C ALA A 269 -19.06 5.03 -10.42
N THR A 270 -19.83 6.10 -10.22
CA THR A 270 -19.33 7.47 -10.38
C THR A 270 -19.75 8.36 -9.23
N LEU A 271 -18.92 9.36 -8.92
CA LEU A 271 -19.18 10.35 -7.87
C LEU A 271 -19.34 9.75 -6.46
N ASN A 272 -18.92 8.51 -6.23
CA ASN A 272 -18.97 7.90 -4.91
C ASN A 272 -17.84 8.44 -4.04
N VAL A 273 -18.10 8.51 -2.73
CA VAL A 273 -17.20 9.10 -1.75
C VAL A 273 -16.95 8.10 -0.63
N LEU A 274 -15.70 7.70 -0.43
CA LEU A 274 -15.27 6.80 0.63
C LEU A 274 -14.51 7.61 1.67
N HIS A 275 -15.08 7.82 2.86
CA HIS A 275 -14.45 8.60 3.92
C HIS A 275 -14.31 7.83 5.24
N GLY A 276 -13.15 7.93 5.87
CA GLY A 276 -12.95 7.51 7.26
C GLY A 276 -13.14 6.02 7.52
N ASN A 277 -13.13 5.16 6.48
CA ASN A 277 -13.30 3.72 6.65
C ASN A 277 -12.02 3.08 7.18
N LEU A 278 -12.19 1.96 7.89
CA LEU A 278 -11.11 1.10 8.35
C LEU A 278 -11.16 -0.22 7.56
N ILE A 279 -10.15 -0.47 6.73
CA ILE A 279 -10.12 -1.57 5.77
C ILE A 279 -8.88 -2.44 6.05
N GLY A 280 -9.11 -3.73 6.30
CA GLY A 280 -8.06 -4.76 6.41
C GLY A 280 -7.44 -4.96 7.79
N SER A 281 -7.97 -4.28 8.80
CA SER A 281 -7.55 -4.43 10.20
C SER A 281 -8.75 -4.58 11.10
N ASP A 282 -8.50 -4.98 12.35
CA ASP A 282 -9.50 -5.01 13.41
C ASP A 282 -10.04 -3.61 13.75
N VAL A 283 -11.06 -3.54 14.61
CA VAL A 283 -11.69 -2.28 15.03
C VAL A 283 -10.72 -1.28 15.67
N THR A 284 -9.61 -1.73 16.24
CA THR A 284 -8.56 -0.83 16.77
C THR A 284 -7.65 -0.29 15.67
N GLY A 285 -7.67 -0.93 14.50
CA GLY A 285 -6.85 -0.65 13.35
C GLY A 285 -5.42 -1.10 13.52
N THR A 286 -5.13 -2.06 14.42
CA THR A 286 -3.76 -2.47 14.78
C THR A 286 -3.47 -3.94 14.53
N GLU A 287 -4.48 -4.80 14.57
CA GLU A 287 -4.33 -6.22 14.29
C GLU A 287 -4.74 -6.52 12.84
N GLN A 288 -3.92 -7.32 12.17
CA GLN A 288 -4.08 -7.67 10.77
C GLN A 288 -5.16 -8.74 10.58
N PHE A 289 -6.06 -8.53 9.62
CA PHE A 289 -6.88 -9.57 9.04
C PHE A 289 -6.25 -10.16 7.78
N THR A 290 -6.85 -11.20 7.20
CA THR A 290 -6.36 -11.81 5.97
C THR A 290 -6.23 -10.77 4.84
N ALA A 291 -5.09 -10.75 4.15
CA ALA A 291 -4.78 -9.72 3.17
C ALA A 291 -5.68 -9.79 1.93
N TYR A 292 -6.18 -8.62 1.51
CA TYR A 292 -6.95 -8.46 0.27
C TYR A 292 -6.07 -8.52 -0.97
N THR A 293 -6.64 -8.91 -2.11
CA THR A 293 -6.07 -8.58 -3.42
C THR A 293 -5.97 -7.06 -3.60
N ALA A 294 -7.03 -6.33 -3.26
CA ALA A 294 -6.98 -4.88 -3.09
C ALA A 294 -7.89 -4.38 -1.97
N GLY A 295 -7.44 -3.39 -1.18
CA GLY A 295 -8.28 -2.74 -0.18
C GLY A 295 -9.44 -1.98 -0.82
N VAL A 296 -9.12 -1.16 -1.84
CA VAL A 296 -10.08 -0.47 -2.70
C VAL A 296 -9.70 -0.70 -4.16
N MET A 297 -10.61 -1.31 -4.92
CA MET A 297 -10.52 -1.47 -6.37
C MET A 297 -11.40 -0.45 -7.07
N VAL A 298 -10.86 0.24 -8.09
CA VAL A 298 -11.54 1.32 -8.80
C VAL A 298 -11.53 1.07 -10.31
N HIS A 299 -12.69 0.73 -10.84
CA HIS A 299 -12.96 0.62 -12.27
C HIS A 299 -13.86 1.75 -12.79
N GLY A 300 -14.51 2.48 -11.88
CA GLY A 300 -15.37 3.64 -12.15
C GLY A 300 -14.61 4.96 -12.33
N THR A 301 -15.35 6.05 -12.56
CA THR A 301 -14.78 7.39 -12.79
C THR A 301 -15.26 8.40 -11.76
N GLN A 302 -14.51 9.47 -11.53
CA GLN A 302 -14.94 10.60 -10.68
C GLN A 302 -15.27 10.21 -9.23
N ASN A 303 -14.66 9.16 -8.68
CA ASN A 303 -14.86 8.78 -7.29
C ASN A 303 -13.82 9.46 -6.38
N THR A 304 -14.17 9.71 -5.13
CA THR A 304 -13.26 10.26 -4.11
C THR A 304 -12.98 9.20 -3.05
N ILE A 305 -11.73 8.78 -2.94
CA ILE A 305 -11.24 7.87 -1.91
C ILE A 305 -10.47 8.72 -0.91
N GLY A 306 -11.08 8.98 0.23
CA GLY A 306 -10.60 9.93 1.22
C GLY A 306 -11.01 11.35 0.88
N GLY A 307 -10.24 12.37 1.27
CA GLY A 307 -10.58 13.77 1.02
C GLY A 307 -9.54 14.73 1.60
N LEU A 308 -9.65 16.03 1.33
CA LEU A 308 -8.64 17.00 1.81
C LEU A 308 -8.67 17.23 3.32
N GLU A 309 -9.79 16.96 3.98
CA GLU A 309 -9.86 16.99 5.45
C GLU A 309 -9.22 15.71 6.01
N LEU A 310 -8.40 15.83 7.06
CA LEU A 310 -7.68 14.66 7.61
C LEU A 310 -8.61 13.53 8.08
N SER A 311 -9.80 13.87 8.59
CA SER A 311 -10.81 12.88 9.00
C SER A 311 -11.51 12.19 7.83
N ALA A 312 -11.33 12.67 6.59
CA ALA A 312 -11.82 12.00 5.40
C ALA A 312 -10.95 10.79 5.02
N GLY A 313 -9.67 10.80 5.39
CA GLY A 313 -8.74 9.73 5.05
C GLY A 313 -9.22 8.35 5.51
N ASN A 314 -9.26 7.39 4.59
CA ASN A 314 -9.48 5.99 4.95
C ASN A 314 -8.17 5.41 5.51
N ARG A 315 -8.27 4.47 6.44
CA ARG A 315 -7.15 3.63 6.86
C ARG A 315 -7.25 2.31 6.11
N ILE A 316 -6.40 2.14 5.10
CA ILE A 316 -6.38 0.99 4.20
C ILE A 316 -5.07 0.23 4.46
N TRP A 317 -5.17 -0.82 5.26
CA TRP A 317 -4.02 -1.51 5.82
C TRP A 317 -4.02 -2.98 5.44
N TYR A 318 -2.84 -3.60 5.49
CA TYR A 318 -2.65 -5.04 5.34
C TYR A 318 -3.26 -5.63 4.06
N SER A 319 -3.23 -4.86 2.97
CA SER A 319 -3.67 -5.29 1.64
C SER A 319 -2.45 -5.62 0.78
N PHE A 320 -2.58 -6.51 -0.23
CA PHE A 320 -1.52 -6.69 -1.23
C PHE A 320 -1.36 -5.44 -2.10
N ARG A 321 -2.47 -4.73 -2.34
CA ARG A 321 -2.52 -3.42 -2.96
C ARG A 321 -3.55 -2.58 -2.24
N ALA A 322 -3.24 -1.37 -1.81
CA ALA A 322 -4.19 -0.62 -1.03
C ALA A 322 -5.27 0.04 -1.89
N VAL A 323 -4.87 0.84 -2.88
CA VAL A 323 -5.79 1.39 -3.88
C VAL A 323 -5.30 1.05 -5.28
N VAL A 324 -6.17 0.45 -6.08
CA VAL A 324 -5.87 0.15 -7.49
C VAL A 324 -6.92 0.81 -8.37
N VAL A 325 -6.48 1.59 -9.34
CA VAL A 325 -7.35 2.14 -10.39
C VAL A 325 -7.05 1.39 -11.68
N GLN A 326 -8.00 0.58 -12.15
CA GLN A 326 -7.75 -0.38 -13.22
C GLN A 326 -8.79 -0.32 -14.33
N SER A 327 -8.31 -0.34 -15.57
CA SER A 327 -9.17 -0.48 -16.75
C SER A 327 -9.66 -1.92 -16.91
N LEU A 328 -10.99 -2.13 -16.90
CA LEU A 328 -11.56 -3.42 -17.28
C LEU A 328 -11.70 -3.55 -18.80
N ALA A 329 -11.50 -4.77 -19.30
CA ALA A 329 -11.63 -5.07 -20.74
C ALA A 329 -13.01 -4.66 -21.27
N GLY A 330 -13.03 -3.76 -22.24
CA GLY A 330 -14.26 -3.25 -22.87
C GLY A 330 -14.89 -2.04 -22.17
N ALA A 331 -14.35 -1.59 -21.03
CA ALA A 331 -14.65 -0.30 -20.43
C ALA A 331 -13.65 0.78 -20.92
N GLY A 332 -14.03 2.06 -20.82
CA GLY A 332 -13.09 3.17 -20.97
C GLY A 332 -12.19 3.31 -19.72
N PRO A 333 -11.09 4.07 -19.79
CA PRO A 333 -10.20 4.23 -18.65
C PRO A 333 -10.91 4.93 -17.47
N PRO A 334 -10.74 4.44 -16.23
CA PRO A 334 -11.24 5.09 -15.03
C PRO A 334 -10.46 6.37 -14.71
N VAL A 335 -10.99 7.53 -15.09
CA VAL A 335 -10.41 8.86 -14.85
C VAL A 335 -11.17 9.67 -13.80
N GLY A 336 -10.50 10.69 -13.27
CA GLY A 336 -11.02 11.66 -12.29
C GLY A 336 -11.15 11.09 -10.87
N ASN A 337 -10.46 9.99 -10.55
CA ASN A 337 -10.58 9.37 -9.24
C ASN A 337 -9.57 9.98 -8.26
N SER A 338 -10.06 10.81 -7.34
CA SER A 338 -9.24 11.50 -6.34
C SER A 338 -8.95 10.59 -5.17
N ILE A 339 -7.68 10.35 -4.90
CA ILE A 339 -7.22 9.51 -3.79
C ILE A 339 -6.44 10.43 -2.84
N LEU A 340 -7.09 10.83 -1.74
CA LEU A 340 -6.63 11.94 -0.91
C LEU A 340 -6.61 11.57 0.57
N SER A 341 -5.54 11.95 1.26
CA SER A 341 -5.35 11.82 2.71
C SER A 341 -5.51 10.43 3.32
N ASN A 342 -5.51 9.36 2.52
CA ASN A 342 -5.61 7.99 3.04
C ASN A 342 -4.33 7.61 3.79
N SER A 343 -4.50 6.90 4.91
CA SER A 343 -3.40 6.21 5.60
C SER A 343 -3.31 4.81 5.02
N ILE A 344 -2.27 4.57 4.24
CA ILE A 344 -2.11 3.36 3.43
C ILE A 344 -0.88 2.57 3.87
N SER A 345 -1.01 1.27 4.10
CA SER A 345 0.14 0.39 4.40
C SER A 345 -0.07 -1.04 3.92
N GLY A 346 1.03 -1.71 3.60
CA GLY A 346 1.07 -3.05 3.01
C GLY A 346 1.04 -3.00 1.48
N GLY A 347 2.01 -3.67 0.86
CA GLY A 347 2.12 -3.79 -0.60
C GLY A 347 2.24 -2.44 -1.32
N VAL A 348 1.62 -2.33 -2.50
CA VAL A 348 1.64 -1.13 -3.34
C VAL A 348 0.59 -0.13 -2.84
N GLY A 349 0.99 1.14 -2.66
CA GLY A 349 0.12 2.17 -2.09
C GLY A 349 -1.04 2.56 -3.00
N ILE A 350 -0.72 3.19 -4.13
CA ILE A 350 -1.68 3.57 -5.18
C ILE A 350 -1.08 3.10 -6.51
N ASP A 351 -1.85 2.28 -7.23
CA ASP A 351 -1.48 1.62 -8.49
C ASP A 351 -2.45 2.06 -9.60
N LEU A 352 -1.94 2.53 -10.74
CA LEU A 352 -2.71 2.94 -11.92
C LEU A 352 -2.53 1.89 -13.04
N ASP A 353 -3.14 0.72 -12.84
CA ASP A 353 -2.97 -0.45 -13.70
C ASP A 353 -3.72 -0.32 -15.05
N ALA A 354 -2.96 0.04 -16.09
CA ALA A 354 -3.46 0.12 -17.46
C ALA A 354 -3.52 -1.24 -18.18
N SER A 355 -2.81 -2.26 -17.69
CA SER A 355 -2.54 -3.50 -18.42
C SER A 355 -3.39 -4.69 -17.98
N GLY A 356 -4.10 -4.56 -16.85
CA GLY A 356 -4.83 -5.65 -16.21
C GLY A 356 -3.92 -6.63 -15.45
N ILE A 357 -2.62 -6.34 -15.41
CA ILE A 357 -1.56 -7.10 -14.78
C ILE A 357 -0.73 -6.09 -13.99
N PHE A 358 -0.26 -6.48 -12.81
CA PHE A 358 0.63 -5.62 -12.03
C PHE A 358 1.87 -5.22 -12.84
N ASP A 359 2.03 -3.93 -13.10
CA ASP A 359 3.16 -3.35 -13.82
C ASP A 359 4.03 -2.40 -12.96
N GLY A 360 3.61 -2.11 -11.72
CA GLY A 360 4.30 -1.21 -10.81
C GLY A 360 4.19 0.24 -11.26
N LEU A 361 5.07 1.13 -10.77
CA LEU A 361 5.02 2.54 -11.15
C LEU A 361 5.14 2.73 -12.66
N THR A 362 4.13 3.41 -13.19
CA THR A 362 4.14 4.01 -14.52
C THR A 362 5.19 5.11 -14.55
N ARG A 363 6.09 5.06 -15.53
CA ARG A 363 7.19 6.03 -15.62
C ARG A 363 6.66 7.40 -15.96
N ASN A 364 7.08 8.41 -15.19
CA ASN A 364 6.82 9.80 -15.53
C ASN A 364 7.27 10.15 -16.96
N ASP A 365 6.40 10.83 -17.71
CA ASP A 365 6.66 11.27 -19.07
C ASP A 365 6.71 12.82 -19.19
N ILE A 366 6.80 13.35 -20.41
CA ILE A 366 6.91 14.80 -20.61
C ILE A 366 5.51 15.38 -20.78
N GLY A 367 5.03 16.07 -19.75
CA GLY A 367 3.81 16.85 -19.80
C GLY A 367 2.53 16.03 -19.65
N ASP A 368 2.59 14.81 -19.09
CA ASP A 368 1.45 13.88 -18.97
C ASP A 368 0.79 13.61 -20.33
N ALA A 369 1.56 13.02 -21.25
CA ALA A 369 1.11 12.80 -22.61
C ALA A 369 0.49 11.43 -22.84
N ASP A 370 0.70 10.46 -21.93
CA ASP A 370 0.05 9.17 -21.98
C ASP A 370 -1.37 9.21 -21.40
N THR A 371 -2.06 8.07 -21.47
CA THR A 371 -3.48 7.97 -21.13
C THR A 371 -3.75 6.62 -20.52
N GLY A 372 -4.65 6.56 -19.54
CA GLY A 372 -5.04 5.34 -18.85
C GLY A 372 -5.86 5.65 -17.60
N PRO A 373 -5.92 4.72 -16.63
CA PRO A 373 -6.45 5.01 -15.30
C PRO A 373 -5.85 6.30 -14.74
N ASN A 374 -6.71 7.21 -14.27
CA ASN A 374 -6.33 8.56 -13.84
C ASN A 374 -5.37 9.29 -14.80
N GLU A 375 -5.55 9.10 -16.11
CA GLU A 375 -4.69 9.66 -17.15
C GLU A 375 -3.19 9.30 -16.99
N LEU A 376 -2.87 8.26 -16.20
CA LEU A 376 -1.50 7.90 -15.81
C LEU A 376 -0.71 9.05 -15.17
N GLN A 377 -1.45 9.95 -14.48
CA GLN A 377 -0.94 11.17 -13.87
C GLN A 377 0.47 11.02 -13.27
N ASN A 378 1.40 11.79 -13.81
CA ASN A 378 2.76 11.86 -13.32
C ASN A 378 2.81 12.23 -11.82
N PHE A 379 3.70 11.58 -11.07
CA PHE A 379 3.89 11.79 -9.63
C PHE A 379 5.05 12.76 -9.32
N PRO A 380 5.05 13.43 -8.15
CA PRO A 380 6.15 14.29 -7.74
C PRO A 380 7.45 13.51 -7.50
N ILE A 381 8.57 14.04 -8.00
CA ILE A 381 9.91 13.52 -7.70
C ILE A 381 10.53 14.39 -6.61
N LEU A 382 10.84 13.77 -5.45
CA LEU A 382 11.54 14.44 -4.36
C LEU A 382 13.04 14.37 -4.60
N THR A 383 13.72 15.52 -4.56
CA THR A 383 15.14 15.68 -4.89
C THR A 383 16.00 16.09 -3.69
N SER A 384 15.41 16.30 -2.52
CA SER A 384 16.10 16.51 -1.24
C SER A 384 15.10 16.51 -0.10
N THR A 385 15.43 15.84 0.99
CA THR A 385 14.68 15.88 2.24
C THR A 385 15.68 16.17 3.36
N GLU A 386 15.74 17.43 3.80
CA GLU A 386 16.57 17.83 4.94
C GLU A 386 15.73 17.79 6.21
N ARG A 387 16.06 16.86 7.13
CA ARG A 387 15.34 16.68 8.39
C ARG A 387 16.10 17.40 9.51
N LEU A 388 15.46 18.42 10.08
CA LEU A 388 15.95 19.17 11.23
C LEU A 388 15.03 18.90 12.43
N THR A 389 15.49 19.22 13.64
CA THR A 389 14.73 18.99 14.87
C THR A 389 13.40 19.75 14.93
N ASP A 390 13.26 20.85 14.16
CA ASP A 390 12.08 21.72 14.16
C ASP A 390 11.30 21.72 12.84
N ARG A 391 11.81 21.08 11.78
CA ARG A 391 11.14 21.01 10.46
C ARG A 391 11.72 19.92 9.56
N THR A 392 10.96 19.58 8.53
CA THR A 392 11.46 18.81 7.38
C THR A 392 11.41 19.69 6.12
N THR A 393 12.55 20.03 5.54
CA THR A 393 12.60 20.79 4.29
C THR A 393 12.67 19.83 3.11
N VAL A 394 11.66 19.86 2.25
CA VAL A 394 11.55 19.01 1.06
C VAL A 394 11.75 19.84 -0.19
N LYS A 395 12.59 19.36 -1.10
CA LYS A 395 12.74 19.89 -2.46
C LYS A 395 12.30 18.81 -3.43
N GLY A 396 11.70 19.24 -4.54
CA GLY A 396 11.25 18.32 -5.56
C GLY A 396 10.75 19.05 -6.79
N GLY A 397 10.13 18.30 -7.69
CA GLY A 397 9.45 18.85 -8.84
C GLY A 397 8.40 17.91 -9.40
N LEU A 398 7.62 18.44 -10.32
CA LEU A 398 6.60 17.71 -11.08
C LEU A 398 6.73 18.11 -12.55
N ASN A 399 6.67 17.13 -13.43
CA ASN A 399 6.48 17.33 -14.87
C ASN A 399 5.12 16.72 -15.24
N SER A 400 4.15 17.56 -15.59
CA SER A 400 2.77 17.14 -15.87
C SER A 400 2.11 18.20 -16.76
N THR A 401 0.78 18.19 -16.90
CA THR A 401 0.05 19.04 -17.83
C THR A 401 0.47 20.52 -17.70
N PRO A 402 0.82 21.21 -18.81
CA PRO A 402 1.31 22.58 -18.77
C PRO A 402 0.32 23.63 -18.25
N SER A 403 0.81 24.57 -17.45
CA SER A 403 0.02 25.68 -16.86
C SER A 403 -1.14 25.22 -15.98
N THR A 404 -1.02 24.04 -15.38
CA THR A 404 -2.04 23.42 -14.52
C THR A 404 -1.61 23.48 -13.07
N THR A 405 -2.56 23.69 -12.16
CA THR A 405 -2.31 23.68 -10.72
C THR A 405 -2.67 22.32 -10.14
N PHE A 406 -1.70 21.67 -9.52
CA PHE A 406 -1.83 20.36 -8.89
C PHE A 406 -1.87 20.50 -7.37
N THR A 407 -2.64 19.64 -6.74
CA THR A 407 -2.59 19.41 -5.30
C THR A 407 -1.52 18.36 -5.01
N ILE A 408 -0.52 18.70 -4.22
CA ILE A 408 0.53 17.80 -3.74
C ILE A 408 0.25 17.44 -2.29
N GLN A 409 0.09 16.15 -2.00
CA GLN A 409 0.02 15.67 -0.62
C GLN A 409 1.31 14.93 -0.26
N PHE A 410 1.89 15.29 0.87
CA PHE A 410 3.07 14.64 1.44
C PHE A 410 2.62 13.71 2.58
N PHE A 411 3.12 12.48 2.58
CA PHE A 411 2.73 11.45 3.53
C PHE A 411 3.96 10.95 4.28
N SER A 412 3.85 10.82 5.60
CA SER A 412 4.75 9.94 6.35
C SER A 412 4.23 8.51 6.24
N GLN A 413 5.16 7.56 6.26
CA GLN A 413 4.83 6.15 6.36
C GLN A 413 5.77 5.49 7.38
N GLY A 414 5.18 4.72 8.29
CA GLY A 414 5.93 3.88 9.23
C GLY A 414 5.41 2.45 9.24
N ILE A 415 5.99 1.63 10.12
CA ILE A 415 5.63 0.21 10.25
C ILE A 415 4.26 0.01 10.93
N THR A 416 3.72 1.03 11.61
CA THR A 416 2.42 0.97 12.29
C THR A 416 1.43 2.01 11.77
N PRO A 417 0.11 1.78 11.92
CA PRO A 417 -0.91 2.73 11.48
C PRO A 417 -0.90 4.07 12.20
N ALA A 418 -0.24 4.14 13.35
CA ALA A 418 -0.03 5.39 14.06
C ALA A 418 1.02 6.30 13.40
N ASP A 419 1.91 5.72 12.58
CA ASP A 419 3.07 6.39 12.00
C ASP A 419 2.85 6.85 10.55
N SER A 420 1.71 6.45 9.95
CA SER A 420 1.36 6.74 8.56
C SER A 420 0.25 7.79 8.44
N PHE A 421 0.60 9.04 8.13
CA PHE A 421 -0.34 10.16 8.06
C PHE A 421 0.07 11.22 7.04
N VAL A 422 -0.87 12.11 6.70
CA VAL A 422 -0.59 13.28 5.84
C VAL A 422 0.22 14.30 6.63
N LEU A 423 1.41 14.61 6.15
CA LEU A 423 2.28 15.65 6.70
C LEU A 423 1.84 17.04 6.23
N ALA A 424 1.48 17.17 4.94
CA ALA A 424 1.11 18.45 4.38
C ALA A 424 0.37 18.32 3.04
N THR A 425 -0.48 19.29 2.77
CA THR A 425 -1.04 19.55 1.43
C THR A 425 -0.53 20.89 0.91
N ARG A 426 -0.09 20.95 -0.35
CA ARG A 426 0.41 22.15 -1.02
C ARG A 426 -0.11 22.20 -2.45
N ASN A 427 -0.27 23.40 -3.00
CA ASN A 427 -0.57 23.56 -4.42
C ASN A 427 0.68 24.00 -5.18
N VAL A 428 0.92 23.40 -6.35
CA VAL A 428 2.00 23.78 -7.27
C VAL A 428 1.43 24.03 -8.66
N THR A 429 1.99 24.98 -9.40
CA THR A 429 1.54 25.27 -10.77
C THR A 429 2.68 25.02 -11.74
N THR A 430 2.46 24.15 -12.72
CA THR A 430 3.42 23.89 -13.80
C THR A 430 3.56 25.12 -14.70
N ASN A 431 4.73 25.30 -15.30
CA ASN A 431 4.93 26.35 -16.29
C ASN A 431 4.36 25.94 -17.67
N ALA A 432 4.55 26.78 -18.69
CA ALA A 432 4.10 26.51 -20.06
C ALA A 432 4.76 25.28 -20.72
N ALA A 433 5.81 24.72 -20.12
CA ALA A 433 6.47 23.49 -20.54
C ALA A 433 6.13 22.27 -19.67
N GLY A 434 5.17 22.39 -18.74
CA GLY A 434 4.75 21.28 -17.87
C GLY A 434 5.59 21.11 -16.60
N LEU A 435 6.64 21.91 -16.40
CA LEU A 435 7.57 21.73 -15.28
C LEU A 435 7.28 22.69 -14.12
N VAL A 436 7.38 22.17 -12.89
CA VAL A 436 7.51 22.97 -11.66
C VAL A 436 8.56 22.35 -10.75
N THR A 437 9.35 23.20 -10.09
CA THR A 437 10.17 22.79 -8.94
C THR A 437 9.67 23.51 -7.70
N PHE A 438 9.81 22.86 -6.55
CA PHE A 438 9.34 23.40 -5.28
C PHE A 438 10.33 23.17 -4.15
N THR A 439 10.19 23.98 -3.12
CA THR A 439 10.85 23.81 -1.82
C THR A 439 9.84 24.17 -0.76
N PHE A 440 9.55 23.25 0.15
CA PHE A 440 8.58 23.43 1.22
C PHE A 440 9.18 23.02 2.55
N ASP A 441 8.87 23.80 3.59
CA ASP A 441 9.05 23.37 4.96
C ASP A 441 7.75 22.68 5.41
N LEU A 442 7.90 21.43 5.87
CA LEU A 442 6.88 20.57 6.45
C LEU A 442 7.12 20.43 7.96
N ASP A 443 6.13 19.87 8.65
CA ASP A 443 6.27 19.54 10.06
C ASP A 443 7.44 18.55 10.29
N PRO A 444 8.11 18.61 11.47
CA PRO A 444 9.20 17.70 11.79
C PRO A 444 8.70 16.25 11.76
N MET A 445 9.49 15.39 11.11
CA MET A 445 9.21 13.98 10.93
C MET A 445 10.35 13.15 11.53
N PRO A 446 10.07 12.05 12.25
CA PRO A 446 11.09 11.12 12.73
C PRO A 446 11.96 10.56 11.60
N PHE A 447 13.23 10.25 11.91
CA PHE A 447 14.21 9.80 10.91
C PHE A 447 13.92 8.39 10.36
N ASP A 448 13.15 7.60 11.09
CA ASP A 448 12.73 6.24 10.78
C ASP A 448 11.46 6.16 9.92
N LEU A 449 10.82 7.28 9.61
CA LEU A 449 9.67 7.32 8.69
C LEU A 449 10.10 7.61 7.25
N LEU A 450 9.39 6.98 6.31
CA LEU A 450 9.49 7.26 4.89
C LEU A 450 8.60 8.45 4.51
N LEU A 451 8.98 9.17 3.46
CA LEU A 451 8.26 10.33 2.94
C LEU A 451 7.87 10.09 1.49
N PHE A 452 6.57 10.17 1.21
CA PHE A 452 6.03 10.03 -0.13
C PHE A 452 5.23 11.26 -0.53
N ALA A 453 5.00 11.44 -1.82
CA ALA A 453 4.13 12.48 -2.31
C ALA A 453 3.29 12.00 -3.49
N THR A 454 2.03 12.45 -3.54
CA THR A 454 1.16 12.29 -4.71
C THR A 454 0.89 13.64 -5.35
N ALA A 455 0.53 13.62 -6.63
CA ALA A 455 -0.04 14.76 -7.34
C ALA A 455 -1.48 14.46 -7.73
N THR A 456 -2.38 15.39 -7.50
CA THR A 456 -3.77 15.34 -7.98
C THR A 456 -4.05 16.55 -8.85
N ASP A 457 -4.51 16.31 -10.07
CA ASP A 457 -4.91 17.39 -10.98
C ASP A 457 -6.28 18.01 -10.62
N PRO A 458 -6.71 19.10 -11.29
CA PRO A 458 -8.02 19.71 -11.04
C PRO A 458 -9.24 18.83 -11.40
N GLU A 459 -9.07 17.89 -12.31
CA GLU A 459 -10.07 16.93 -12.76
C GLU A 459 -10.23 15.75 -11.79
N GLY A 460 -9.32 15.63 -10.83
CA GLY A 460 -9.34 14.66 -9.75
C GLY A 460 -8.47 13.44 -10.00
N ASN A 461 -7.66 13.40 -11.06
CA ASN A 461 -6.71 12.30 -11.32
C ASN A 461 -5.57 12.36 -10.30
N THR A 462 -5.52 11.40 -9.37
CA THR A 462 -4.37 11.24 -8.46
C THR A 462 -3.33 10.30 -9.07
N SER A 463 -2.06 10.70 -9.00
CA SER A 463 -0.89 9.93 -9.38
C SER A 463 -0.73 8.66 -8.55
N GLU A 464 0.06 7.72 -9.06
CA GLU A 464 0.50 6.58 -8.26
C GLU A 464 1.32 7.00 -7.03
N MET A 465 1.40 6.07 -6.10
CA MET A 465 2.22 6.13 -4.90
C MET A 465 2.74 4.73 -4.63
N GLN A 466 4.01 4.48 -4.91
CA GLN A 466 4.60 3.21 -4.52
C GLN A 466 5.05 3.27 -3.06
N ILE A 467 4.73 2.21 -2.33
CA ILE A 467 5.27 1.92 -1.01
C ILE A 467 6.21 0.74 -1.23
N ASP A 468 7.26 0.93 -2.03
CA ASP A 468 8.27 -0.12 -2.17
C ASP A 468 9.32 0.03 -1.08
N TYR A 469 9.57 -1.11 -0.46
CA TYR A 469 10.54 -1.34 0.58
C TYR A 469 11.93 -1.26 -0.07
N ALA A 470 12.75 -0.32 0.40
CA ALA A 470 14.17 -0.16 0.10
C ALA A 470 14.57 0.27 -1.32
N THR A 471 15.25 1.41 -1.38
CA THR A 471 16.41 1.57 -2.28
C THR A 471 17.37 0.41 -2.07
N GLN A 472 17.82 -0.25 -3.14
CA GLN A 472 18.81 -1.31 -3.06
C GLN A 472 20.12 -0.86 -3.72
N LEU A 473 21.25 -1.07 -3.03
CA LEU A 473 22.57 -1.03 -3.64
C LEU A 473 22.65 -2.13 -4.70
N ALA A 474 22.52 -1.75 -5.96
CA ALA A 474 22.40 -2.72 -7.06
C ALA A 474 23.75 -3.25 -7.55
N ASN A 475 24.85 -2.56 -7.23
CA ASN A 475 26.17 -3.04 -7.57
C ASN A 475 27.29 -2.60 -6.61
N VAL A 476 28.39 -3.33 -6.72
CA VAL A 476 29.71 -2.94 -6.25
C VAL A 476 30.60 -2.82 -7.47
N SER A 477 31.40 -1.76 -7.58
CA SER A 477 32.46 -1.69 -8.58
C SER A 477 33.72 -1.17 -7.92
N THR A 478 34.85 -1.86 -7.98
CA THR A 478 36.11 -1.33 -7.45
C THR A 478 37.22 -1.43 -8.45
N ARG A 479 37.82 -0.27 -8.75
CA ARG A 479 39.05 -0.19 -9.55
C ARG A 479 40.26 -0.10 -8.62
N GLY A 480 41.18 -1.04 -8.76
CA GLY A 480 42.39 -1.09 -7.94
C GLY A 480 43.55 -1.77 -8.65
N PHE A 481 44.76 -1.58 -8.10
CA PHE A 481 45.94 -2.30 -8.56
C PHE A 481 45.97 -3.70 -7.97
N VAL A 482 46.18 -4.71 -8.81
CA VAL A 482 46.33 -6.11 -8.44
C VAL A 482 47.81 -6.46 -8.44
N GLY A 483 48.33 -6.77 -7.26
CA GLY A 483 49.70 -7.20 -7.03
C GLY A 483 49.86 -8.72 -6.90
N THR A 484 51.01 -9.14 -6.37
CA THR A 484 51.32 -10.55 -6.08
C THR A 484 51.26 -10.83 -4.57
N GLY A 485 51.06 -12.08 -4.17
CA GLY A 485 51.01 -12.43 -2.74
C GLY A 485 49.70 -11.95 -2.09
N ASP A 486 49.81 -11.13 -1.05
CA ASP A 486 48.66 -10.61 -0.28
C ASP A 486 48.06 -9.32 -0.88
N ASP A 487 48.71 -8.71 -1.87
CA ASP A 487 48.30 -7.47 -2.54
C ASP A 487 47.20 -7.71 -3.60
N LEU A 488 46.17 -8.46 -3.24
CA LEU A 488 45.03 -8.78 -4.11
C LEU A 488 43.97 -7.68 -4.05
N LEU A 489 43.23 -7.50 -5.14
CA LEU A 489 41.98 -6.76 -5.08
C LEU A 489 40.88 -7.71 -4.57
N ILE A 490 40.28 -7.37 -3.45
CA ILE A 490 39.20 -8.17 -2.85
C ILE A 490 37.94 -7.33 -2.78
N GLY A 491 36.88 -7.79 -3.41
CA GLY A 491 35.53 -7.27 -3.21
C GLY A 491 34.80 -8.11 -2.19
N GLY A 492 34.22 -7.51 -1.16
CA GLY A 492 33.38 -8.18 -0.17
C GLY A 492 31.94 -7.69 -0.24
N PHE A 493 30.98 -8.61 -0.10
CA PHE A 493 29.56 -8.28 -0.05
C PHE A 493 28.82 -9.24 0.89
N ILE A 494 27.68 -8.82 1.45
CA ILE A 494 26.83 -9.65 2.30
C ILE A 494 25.51 -9.89 1.57
N VAL A 495 25.05 -11.13 1.53
CA VAL A 495 23.67 -11.47 1.22
C VAL A 495 22.90 -11.53 2.53
N ARG A 496 21.82 -10.76 2.65
CA ARG A 496 20.90 -10.82 3.80
C ARG A 496 19.58 -11.45 3.37
N PRO A 497 18.86 -12.15 4.27
CA PRO A 497 17.50 -12.57 3.98
C PRO A 497 16.58 -11.34 3.91
N ALA A 498 15.44 -11.48 3.25
CA ALA A 498 14.34 -10.53 3.40
C ALA A 498 13.82 -10.57 4.85
N ASP A 499 13.51 -9.40 5.41
CA ASP A 499 13.12 -9.28 6.82
C ASP A 499 11.79 -10.00 7.07
N GLY A 500 11.72 -10.81 8.13
CA GLY A 500 10.51 -11.58 8.49
C GLY A 500 10.18 -12.80 7.62
N LEU A 501 10.99 -13.12 6.60
CA LEU A 501 10.74 -14.18 5.62
C LEU A 501 11.81 -15.31 5.64
N PRO A 502 11.52 -16.51 5.09
CA PRO A 502 12.51 -17.58 4.96
C PRO A 502 13.64 -17.21 3.99
N ASP A 503 14.86 -17.72 4.26
CA ASP A 503 16.05 -17.45 3.43
C ASP A 503 15.92 -18.05 2.02
N VAL A 504 15.82 -17.17 1.02
CA VAL A 504 15.81 -17.51 -0.41
C VAL A 504 17.15 -17.06 -1.01
N PRO A 505 17.95 -17.95 -1.61
CA PRO A 505 19.24 -17.59 -2.21
C PRO A 505 19.12 -16.47 -3.23
N LYS A 506 20.03 -15.49 -3.16
CA LYS A 506 20.10 -14.36 -4.09
C LYS A 506 20.98 -14.69 -5.29
N ARG A 507 20.48 -14.43 -6.50
CA ARG A 507 21.24 -14.54 -7.74
C ARG A 507 22.14 -13.31 -7.95
N VAL A 508 23.44 -13.53 -8.06
CA VAL A 508 24.46 -12.47 -8.19
C VAL A 508 25.37 -12.77 -9.38
N LEU A 509 25.71 -11.74 -10.16
CA LEU A 509 26.81 -11.79 -11.13
C LEU A 509 28.04 -11.10 -10.56
N VAL A 510 29.19 -11.75 -10.61
CA VAL A 510 30.47 -11.18 -10.20
C VAL A 510 31.44 -11.24 -11.37
N ARG A 511 32.13 -10.13 -11.70
CA ARG A 511 33.08 -10.06 -12.81
C ARG A 511 34.36 -9.31 -12.47
N ALA A 512 35.42 -9.65 -13.20
CA ALA A 512 36.74 -9.06 -13.12
C ALA A 512 37.21 -8.62 -14.51
N LEU A 513 37.35 -7.30 -14.71
CA LEU A 513 37.75 -6.71 -15.97
C LEU A 513 39.21 -6.22 -15.91
N GLY A 514 39.97 -6.51 -16.95
CA GLY A 514 41.36 -6.08 -17.11
C GLY A 514 41.58 -5.59 -18.53
N PRO A 515 41.58 -6.48 -19.55
CA PRO A 515 41.67 -6.09 -20.95
C PRO A 515 40.61 -5.10 -21.43
N SER A 516 39.37 -5.16 -20.91
CA SER A 516 38.24 -4.28 -21.26
C SER A 516 38.37 -2.87 -20.69
N LEU A 517 39.34 -2.59 -19.82
CA LEU A 517 39.51 -1.27 -19.23
C LEU A 517 40.00 -0.25 -20.26
N ALA A 518 39.13 0.67 -20.65
CA ALA A 518 39.40 1.73 -21.60
C ALA A 518 38.80 3.07 -21.14
N LEU A 519 39.45 4.17 -21.52
CA LEU A 519 38.92 5.52 -21.37
C LEU A 519 38.68 6.09 -22.76
N ASN A 520 37.44 6.46 -23.08
CA ASN A 520 37.03 6.96 -24.40
C ASN A 520 37.45 6.02 -25.56
N GLY A 521 37.34 4.70 -25.34
CA GLY A 521 37.71 3.68 -26.33
C GLY A 521 39.22 3.43 -26.46
N VAL A 522 40.06 4.11 -25.69
CA VAL A 522 41.52 3.87 -25.64
C VAL A 522 41.85 2.97 -24.44
N PRO A 523 42.50 1.80 -24.63
CA PRO A 523 42.84 0.92 -23.53
C PRO A 523 43.73 1.61 -22.48
N LEU A 524 43.40 1.43 -21.20
CA LEU A 524 44.19 1.98 -20.11
C LEU A 524 45.59 1.34 -20.07
N ALA A 525 46.60 2.18 -19.85
CA ALA A 525 47.98 1.73 -19.64
C ALA A 525 48.10 1.01 -18.29
N GLY A 526 48.87 -0.07 -18.24
CA GLY A 526 49.10 -0.84 -17.00
C GLY A 526 47.93 -1.71 -16.54
N ARG A 527 46.91 -1.94 -17.39
CA ARG A 527 45.80 -2.85 -17.10
C ARG A 527 46.26 -4.31 -16.97
N LEU A 528 45.60 -5.05 -16.08
CA LEU A 528 45.80 -6.48 -15.89
C LEU A 528 45.41 -7.20 -17.18
N LYS A 529 46.28 -8.11 -17.66
CA LYS A 529 46.13 -8.73 -18.99
C LYS A 529 45.25 -9.98 -18.99
N ASN A 530 45.16 -10.66 -17.86
CA ASN A 530 44.40 -11.90 -17.71
C ASN A 530 43.96 -12.02 -16.23
N PRO A 531 42.80 -11.43 -15.88
CA PRO A 531 42.21 -11.56 -14.55
C PRO A 531 41.60 -12.95 -14.30
N ALA A 532 41.82 -13.48 -13.10
CA ALA A 532 41.12 -14.64 -12.54
C ALA A 532 40.35 -14.23 -11.29
N LEU A 533 39.20 -14.85 -11.08
CA LEU A 533 38.27 -14.56 -10.00
C LEU A 533 37.95 -15.84 -9.21
N GLU A 534 38.03 -15.76 -7.89
CA GLU A 534 37.54 -16.80 -6.97
C GLU A 534 36.51 -16.19 -6.03
N LEU A 535 35.34 -16.82 -5.90
CA LEU A 535 34.31 -16.46 -4.93
C LEU A 535 34.42 -17.37 -3.70
N HIS A 536 34.46 -16.78 -2.51
CA HIS A 536 34.66 -17.44 -1.23
C HIS A 536 33.48 -17.17 -0.29
N ASP A 537 33.09 -18.16 0.51
CA ASP A 537 32.10 -18.01 1.58
C ASP A 537 32.72 -17.52 2.90
N ALA A 538 31.89 -17.33 3.94
CA ALA A 538 32.32 -16.85 5.25
C ALA A 538 33.34 -17.76 5.98
N SER A 539 33.49 -19.03 5.56
CA SER A 539 34.51 -19.94 6.08
C SER A 539 35.86 -19.81 5.36
N GLY A 540 35.89 -19.05 4.27
CA GLY A 540 37.04 -18.91 3.36
C GLY A 540 37.15 -20.06 2.35
N ALA A 541 36.08 -20.83 2.14
CA ALA A 541 36.06 -21.88 1.14
C ALA A 541 35.70 -21.31 -0.24
N ILE A 542 36.39 -21.77 -1.29
CA ILE A 542 36.07 -21.40 -2.68
C ILE A 542 34.76 -22.08 -3.07
N ILE A 543 33.76 -21.29 -3.44
CA ILE A 543 32.44 -21.75 -3.89
C ILE A 543 32.24 -21.62 -5.40
N ALA A 544 32.98 -20.72 -6.06
CA ALA A 544 33.05 -20.61 -7.52
C ALA A 544 34.39 -20.00 -7.96
N ALA A 545 34.83 -20.28 -9.18
CA ALA A 545 36.00 -19.64 -9.76
C ALA A 545 35.88 -19.56 -11.29
N ASN A 546 36.44 -18.52 -11.90
CA ASN A 546 36.48 -18.34 -13.34
C ASN A 546 37.69 -17.47 -13.75
N ASP A 547 38.28 -17.74 -14.91
CA ASP A 547 39.33 -16.95 -15.55
C ASP A 547 39.06 -16.66 -17.04
N ASP A 548 38.03 -17.28 -17.62
CA ASP A 548 37.53 -17.02 -18.98
C ASP A 548 35.99 -17.11 -18.99
N TRP A 549 35.27 -16.00 -19.13
CA TRP A 549 33.80 -15.95 -18.94
C TRP A 549 33.00 -16.83 -19.92
N ARG A 550 33.60 -17.21 -21.04
CA ARG A 550 32.96 -18.08 -22.05
C ARG A 550 33.10 -19.57 -21.76
N SER A 551 33.89 -19.96 -20.76
CA SER A 551 34.16 -21.39 -20.49
C SER A 551 32.90 -22.15 -20.06
N ASP A 552 32.08 -21.55 -19.19
CA ASP A 552 31.03 -22.26 -18.46
C ASP A 552 29.64 -21.61 -18.61
N GLN A 553 29.51 -20.34 -18.24
CA GLN A 553 28.21 -19.65 -18.11
C GLN A 553 27.90 -18.71 -19.30
N GLN A 554 28.51 -18.95 -20.47
CA GLN A 554 28.46 -18.03 -21.63
C GLN A 554 27.04 -17.57 -21.99
N THR A 555 26.11 -18.51 -22.14
CA THR A 555 24.73 -18.21 -22.56
C THR A 555 23.99 -17.36 -21.52
N GLU A 556 24.19 -17.68 -20.25
CA GLU A 556 23.55 -17.00 -19.13
C GLU A 556 24.11 -15.59 -18.94
N ILE A 557 25.43 -15.44 -18.98
CA ILE A 557 26.11 -14.14 -18.91
C ILE A 557 25.71 -13.23 -20.08
N LEU A 558 25.57 -13.77 -21.29
CA LEU A 558 25.09 -12.99 -22.45
C LEU A 558 23.67 -12.45 -22.24
N ALA A 559 22.79 -13.22 -21.58
CA ALA A 559 21.42 -12.81 -21.32
C ALA A 559 21.31 -11.61 -20.36
N THR A 560 22.30 -11.42 -19.48
CA THR A 560 22.34 -10.27 -18.55
C THR A 560 22.70 -8.94 -19.22
N GLY A 561 23.28 -8.97 -20.43
CA GLY A 561 23.86 -7.78 -21.06
C GLY A 561 25.18 -7.29 -20.43
N LEU A 562 25.70 -7.97 -19.41
CA LEU A 562 26.91 -7.61 -18.66
C LEU A 562 28.16 -8.40 -19.09
N ALA A 563 28.15 -9.00 -20.28
CA ALA A 563 29.28 -9.78 -20.78
C ALA A 563 30.54 -8.91 -20.99
N PRO A 564 31.73 -9.35 -20.52
CA PRO A 564 32.99 -8.68 -20.81
C PRO A 564 33.33 -8.66 -22.32
N SER A 565 34.10 -7.66 -22.76
CA SER A 565 34.46 -7.53 -24.18
C SER A 565 35.63 -8.43 -24.60
N SER A 566 36.44 -8.88 -23.64
CA SER A 566 37.54 -9.80 -23.84
C SER A 566 37.21 -11.19 -23.30
N ASP A 567 37.64 -12.23 -24.00
CA ASP A 567 37.43 -13.63 -23.61
C ASP A 567 38.25 -13.99 -22.37
N LEU A 568 39.42 -13.36 -22.20
CA LEU A 568 40.36 -13.52 -21.09
C LEU A 568 39.90 -12.87 -19.77
N GLU A 569 38.61 -12.56 -19.63
CA GLU A 569 38.07 -11.90 -18.45
C GLU A 569 37.17 -12.84 -17.68
N ALA A 570 37.22 -12.76 -16.35
CA ALA A 570 36.46 -13.66 -15.50
C ALA A 570 35.07 -13.09 -15.19
N THR A 571 34.03 -13.91 -15.34
CA THR A 571 32.67 -13.63 -14.87
C THR A 571 32.02 -14.91 -14.37
N LEU A 572 31.31 -14.81 -13.26
CA LEU A 572 30.56 -15.90 -12.66
C LEU A 572 29.18 -15.43 -12.20
N ILE A 573 28.16 -16.28 -12.37
CA ILE A 573 26.82 -16.09 -11.80
C ILE A 573 26.62 -17.15 -10.72
N ALA A 574 26.12 -16.77 -9.54
CA ALA A 574 25.90 -17.68 -8.43
C ALA A 574 24.61 -17.36 -7.67
N ASP A 575 23.92 -18.40 -7.21
CA ASP A 575 22.82 -18.29 -6.25
C ASP A 575 23.38 -18.46 -4.84
N LEU A 576 23.31 -17.39 -4.05
CA LEU A 576 24.01 -17.27 -2.77
C LEU A 576 23.00 -17.14 -1.63
N PRO A 577 22.95 -18.10 -0.68
CA PRO A 577 22.18 -17.95 0.56
C PRO A 577 22.58 -16.73 1.38
N ALA A 578 21.83 -16.40 2.44
CA ALA A 578 22.26 -15.37 3.36
C ALA A 578 23.63 -15.68 3.99
N GLY A 579 24.57 -14.73 3.88
CA GLY A 579 25.94 -14.91 4.32
C GLY A 579 26.90 -13.83 3.84
N ALA A 580 28.10 -13.81 4.41
CA ALA A 580 29.19 -12.95 3.95
C ALA A 580 30.01 -13.66 2.87
N TYR A 581 30.35 -12.94 1.81
CA TYR A 581 31.11 -13.44 0.67
C TYR A 581 32.25 -12.51 0.31
N THR A 582 33.35 -13.09 -0.19
CA THR A 582 34.49 -12.34 -0.71
C THR A 582 34.91 -12.88 -2.07
N ALA A 583 35.15 -11.98 -3.01
CA ALA A 583 35.64 -12.28 -4.32
C ALA A 583 37.11 -11.83 -4.44
N HIS A 584 38.00 -12.79 -4.68
CA HIS A 584 39.43 -12.57 -4.81
C HIS A 584 39.80 -12.43 -6.28
N LEU A 585 40.26 -11.25 -6.66
CA LEU A 585 40.71 -10.96 -8.01
C LEU A 585 42.24 -11.02 -8.07
N ARG A 586 42.78 -11.87 -8.96
CA ARG A 586 44.21 -12.08 -9.17
C ARG A 586 44.56 -12.03 -10.66
N GLY A 587 45.84 -11.87 -11.00
CA GLY A 587 46.34 -12.15 -12.34
C GLY A 587 46.79 -13.60 -12.49
N THR A 588 46.46 -14.25 -13.61
CA THR A 588 47.05 -15.56 -13.94
C THR A 588 48.57 -15.43 -14.11
N ASP A 589 49.31 -16.50 -13.79
CA ASP A 589 50.78 -16.55 -13.85
C ASP A 589 51.51 -15.42 -13.08
N SER A 590 50.94 -14.93 -11.97
CA SER A 590 51.45 -13.78 -11.19
C SER A 590 51.44 -12.46 -11.98
N GLY A 591 50.54 -12.31 -12.94
CA GLY A 591 50.27 -11.05 -13.62
C GLY A 591 49.84 -9.96 -12.64
N THR A 592 50.31 -8.74 -12.87
CA THR A 592 49.94 -7.55 -12.08
C THR A 592 49.40 -6.45 -12.98
N GLY A 593 48.60 -5.55 -12.42
CA GLY A 593 48.06 -4.42 -13.17
C GLY A 593 46.74 -3.91 -12.61
N LEU A 594 46.19 -2.89 -13.27
CA LEU A 594 44.89 -2.32 -12.94
C LEU A 594 43.77 -3.29 -13.36
N ALA A 595 42.85 -3.58 -12.43
CA ALA A 595 41.64 -4.35 -12.70
C ALA A 595 40.42 -3.63 -12.12
N LEU A 596 39.24 -3.99 -12.63
CA LEU A 596 37.94 -3.58 -12.11
C LEU A 596 37.19 -4.83 -11.65
N PHE A 597 36.88 -4.87 -10.36
CA PHE A 597 35.98 -5.86 -9.79
C PHE A 597 34.56 -5.32 -9.81
N GLU A 598 33.57 -6.14 -10.19
CA GLU A 598 32.16 -5.76 -10.08
C GLU A 598 31.30 -6.91 -9.57
N ALA A 599 30.30 -6.61 -8.76
CA ALA A 599 29.22 -7.52 -8.37
C ALA A 599 27.88 -6.85 -8.63
N TYR A 600 26.93 -7.58 -9.23
CA TYR A 600 25.61 -7.13 -9.62
C TYR A 600 24.55 -8.05 -9.02
N ASP A 601 23.53 -7.46 -8.43
CA ASP A 601 22.27 -8.16 -8.18
C ASP A 601 21.57 -8.41 -9.53
N LEU A 602 21.26 -9.68 -9.85
CA LEU A 602 20.56 -10.02 -11.10
C LEU A 602 19.03 -10.06 -10.95
N ASP A 603 18.53 -10.06 -9.72
CA ASP A 603 17.12 -10.03 -9.38
C ASP A 603 16.84 -8.88 -8.38
N PRO A 604 17.11 -7.61 -8.76
CA PRO A 604 16.97 -6.45 -7.85
C PRO A 604 15.51 -6.04 -7.60
N LEU A 605 14.58 -6.59 -8.38
CA LEU A 605 13.14 -6.47 -8.21
C LEU A 605 12.58 -7.87 -8.35
N ASP A 606 12.12 -8.47 -7.26
CA ASP A 606 11.51 -9.79 -7.33
C ASP A 606 10.32 -9.75 -8.30
N PRO A 607 10.16 -10.75 -9.19
CA PRO A 607 9.00 -10.82 -10.08
C PRO A 607 7.70 -10.81 -9.27
N PRO A 608 6.61 -10.19 -9.79
CA PRO A 608 5.34 -10.18 -9.10
C PRO A 608 4.84 -11.61 -8.81
N GLY A 609 4.70 -11.96 -7.52
CA GLY A 609 4.09 -13.21 -7.07
C GLY A 609 5.03 -14.26 -6.47
N ASP A 610 6.34 -14.03 -6.45
CA ASP A 610 7.29 -14.88 -5.72
C ASP A 610 7.63 -14.29 -4.33
N LEU A 611 8.08 -15.14 -3.41
CA LEU A 611 8.60 -14.67 -2.11
C LEU A 611 9.87 -13.84 -2.36
N PRO A 612 10.04 -12.68 -1.69
CA PRO A 612 11.22 -11.85 -1.88
C PRO A 612 12.53 -12.64 -1.72
N SER A 613 13.43 -12.54 -2.69
CA SER A 613 14.78 -13.12 -2.57
C SER A 613 15.63 -12.30 -1.59
N GLY A 614 16.78 -12.80 -1.14
CA GLY A 614 17.68 -12.04 -0.24
C GLY A 614 18.10 -10.68 -0.81
N ARG A 615 19.02 -9.93 -0.20
CA ARG A 615 19.54 -8.67 -0.77
C ARG A 615 21.04 -8.53 -0.62
N LEU A 616 21.69 -7.90 -1.59
CA LEU A 616 23.06 -7.42 -1.41
C LEU A 616 23.04 -6.24 -0.43
N ALA A 617 23.62 -6.44 0.76
CA ALA A 617 23.82 -5.42 1.77
C ALA A 617 25.30 -5.35 2.13
N ASN A 618 25.80 -4.16 2.48
CA ASN A 618 27.19 -3.89 2.84
C ASN A 618 28.19 -4.28 1.76
N VAL A 619 28.83 -3.26 1.21
CA VAL A 619 29.74 -3.39 0.08
C VAL A 619 31.11 -2.92 0.52
N SER A 620 32.13 -3.75 0.36
CA SER A 620 33.50 -3.37 0.72
C SER A 620 34.49 -3.74 -0.36
N SER A 621 35.59 -2.99 -0.45
CA SER A 621 36.71 -3.39 -1.28
C SER A 621 38.04 -3.01 -0.68
N ARG A 622 38.94 -3.99 -0.64
CA ARG A 622 40.30 -3.83 -0.13
C ARG A 622 41.26 -3.76 -1.30
N GLY A 623 42.07 -2.70 -1.34
CA GLY A 623 43.06 -2.52 -2.39
C GLY A 623 44.17 -1.54 -2.03
N PHE A 624 45.24 -1.56 -2.82
CA PHE A 624 46.38 -0.67 -2.63
C PHE A 624 46.09 0.74 -3.16
N VAL A 625 46.28 1.74 -2.31
CA VAL A 625 46.24 3.17 -2.66
C VAL A 625 47.66 3.63 -2.97
N GLY A 626 47.90 3.99 -4.23
CA GLY A 626 49.19 4.47 -4.74
C GLY A 626 49.27 6.00 -4.85
N SER A 627 50.42 6.48 -5.33
CA SER A 627 50.67 7.91 -5.56
C SER A 627 49.93 8.43 -6.81
N GLU A 628 49.82 9.76 -6.92
CA GLU A 628 49.21 10.47 -8.05
C GLU A 628 47.75 10.04 -8.35
N ASN A 629 47.51 9.38 -9.49
CA ASN A 629 46.17 8.99 -9.96
C ASN A 629 45.74 7.58 -9.52
N ASN A 630 46.58 6.86 -8.75
CA ASN A 630 46.33 5.47 -8.34
C ASN A 630 45.53 5.38 -7.03
N ALA A 631 44.37 6.04 -6.99
CA ALA A 631 43.45 5.95 -5.85
C ALA A 631 42.68 4.61 -5.85
N LEU A 632 42.23 4.19 -4.67
CA LEU A 632 41.23 3.13 -4.55
C LEU A 632 39.86 3.76 -4.81
N ILE A 633 39.13 3.24 -5.80
CA ILE A 633 37.90 3.86 -6.27
C ILE A 633 36.78 2.83 -6.20
N GLY A 634 35.81 3.08 -5.33
CA GLY A 634 34.53 2.36 -5.29
C GLY A 634 33.47 3.11 -6.10
N GLY A 635 32.91 2.47 -7.11
CA GLY A 635 31.68 2.87 -7.76
C GLY A 635 30.47 2.38 -6.96
N LEU A 636 29.47 3.23 -6.85
CA LEU A 636 28.21 3.00 -6.15
C LEU A 636 27.07 3.29 -7.13
N ILE A 637 26.25 2.31 -7.47
CA ILE A 637 24.98 2.54 -8.15
C ILE A 637 23.86 2.37 -7.12
N VAL A 638 23.11 3.45 -6.94
CA VAL A 638 21.88 3.44 -6.14
C VAL A 638 20.74 3.27 -7.13
N ASN A 639 19.99 2.18 -7.01
CA ASN A 639 18.79 1.93 -7.79
C ASN A 639 17.54 2.26 -6.96
N GLY A 640 16.42 2.43 -7.65
CA GLY A 640 15.13 2.83 -7.08
C GLY A 640 14.72 4.22 -7.56
N ASP A 641 13.74 4.80 -6.87
CA ASP A 641 13.18 6.13 -7.10
C ASP A 641 13.29 7.03 -5.84
N GLN A 642 13.73 6.47 -4.71
CA GLN A 642 13.90 7.14 -3.41
C GLN A 642 15.37 7.44 -3.08
N VAL A 643 15.58 8.20 -2.00
CA VAL A 643 16.91 8.51 -1.43
C VAL A 643 17.37 7.40 -0.49
N ASP A 644 18.62 6.98 -0.63
CA ASP A 644 19.27 5.98 0.21
C ASP A 644 20.31 6.62 1.14
N THR A 645 20.19 6.45 2.45
CA THR A 645 21.20 6.93 3.40
C THR A 645 22.30 5.89 3.55
N VAL A 646 23.47 6.20 3.01
CA VAL A 646 24.62 5.29 3.02
C VAL A 646 25.76 5.87 3.85
N LEU A 647 26.27 5.08 4.80
CA LEU A 647 27.54 5.33 5.47
C LEU A 647 28.70 4.79 4.63
N LEU A 648 29.50 5.68 4.08
CA LEU A 648 30.77 5.36 3.44
C LEU A 648 31.92 5.44 4.46
N ARG A 649 32.82 4.46 4.46
CA ARG A 649 34.02 4.46 5.31
C ARG A 649 35.27 4.19 4.49
N ALA A 650 36.37 4.83 4.87
CA ALA A 650 37.71 4.53 4.40
C ALA A 650 38.58 4.14 5.60
N ILE A 651 38.89 2.85 5.71
CA ILE A 651 39.61 2.25 6.84
C ILE A 651 41.04 1.98 6.43
N GLY A 652 42.01 2.46 7.22
CA GLY A 652 43.43 2.35 6.92
C GLY A 652 44.24 1.93 8.14
N PRO A 653 44.39 2.79 9.16
CA PRO A 653 45.20 2.52 10.35
C PRO A 653 44.87 1.20 11.07
N GLU A 654 43.59 0.84 11.10
CA GLU A 654 43.05 -0.33 11.78
C GLU A 654 43.48 -1.64 11.11
N LEU A 655 43.81 -1.62 9.82
CA LEU A 655 44.24 -2.80 9.08
C LEU A 655 45.58 -3.35 9.59
N ALA A 656 46.44 -2.50 10.18
CA ALA A 656 47.67 -2.94 10.83
C ALA A 656 47.40 -3.89 12.01
N ALA A 657 46.31 -3.66 12.75
CA ALA A 657 45.90 -4.52 13.86
C ALA A 657 45.42 -5.91 13.36
N SER A 658 44.95 -5.98 12.12
CA SER A 658 44.54 -7.20 11.42
C SER A 658 45.69 -7.86 10.62
N GLN A 659 46.94 -7.52 10.91
CA GLN A 659 48.15 -8.05 10.26
C GLN A 659 48.25 -7.78 8.76
N VAL A 660 47.49 -6.81 8.23
CA VAL A 660 47.64 -6.38 6.83
C VAL A 660 48.91 -5.54 6.71
N ALA A 661 49.86 -5.99 5.90
CA ALA A 661 51.10 -5.27 5.65
C ALA A 661 50.83 -3.95 4.89
N ASN A 662 51.65 -2.93 5.14
CA ASN A 662 51.63 -1.64 4.44
C ASN A 662 50.26 -0.91 4.47
N SER A 663 49.52 -0.99 5.57
CA SER A 663 48.25 -0.27 5.75
C SER A 663 48.39 1.25 5.56
N LEU A 664 47.42 1.87 4.90
CA LEU A 664 47.38 3.32 4.71
C LEU A 664 47.19 4.01 6.06
N SER A 665 48.12 4.89 6.45
CA SER A 665 48.16 5.46 7.79
C SER A 665 47.16 6.61 8.03
N ASP A 666 46.59 7.16 6.96
CA ASP A 666 45.78 8.38 6.98
C ASP A 666 44.92 8.48 5.68
N PRO A 667 43.76 7.80 5.62
CA PRO A 667 42.87 7.81 4.46
C PRO A 667 41.97 9.06 4.37
N VAL A 668 41.95 9.70 3.20
CA VAL A 668 40.97 10.72 2.79
C VAL A 668 39.91 10.07 1.89
N LEU A 669 38.63 10.33 2.16
CA LEU A 669 37.48 9.88 1.39
C LEU A 669 36.82 11.05 0.65
N GLU A 670 36.55 10.88 -0.65
CA GLU A 670 35.75 11.80 -1.46
C GLU A 670 34.57 11.06 -2.10
N VAL A 671 33.44 11.73 -2.26
CA VAL A 671 32.26 11.24 -2.98
C VAL A 671 31.98 12.16 -4.16
N ARG A 672 31.74 11.59 -5.33
CA ARG A 672 31.49 12.32 -6.57
C ARG A 672 30.27 11.79 -7.31
N ASP A 673 29.59 12.68 -8.04
CA ASP A 673 28.49 12.30 -8.93
C ASP A 673 28.97 11.74 -10.28
N ALA A 674 28.02 11.35 -11.14
CA ALA A 674 28.28 10.83 -12.48
C ALA A 674 29.02 11.80 -13.42
N SER A 675 28.98 13.11 -13.15
CA SER A 675 29.71 14.13 -13.90
C SER A 675 31.15 14.31 -13.40
N GLY A 676 31.49 13.71 -12.26
CA GLY A 676 32.76 13.84 -11.56
C GLY A 676 32.83 15.02 -10.59
N ALA A 677 31.71 15.72 -10.35
CA ALA A 677 31.65 16.81 -9.40
C ALA A 677 31.78 16.28 -7.97
N LEU A 678 32.49 17.02 -7.10
CA LEU A 678 32.65 16.65 -5.68
C LEU A 678 31.35 16.93 -4.92
N LEU A 679 30.79 15.90 -4.28
CA LEU A 679 29.61 15.98 -3.44
C LEU A 679 29.97 16.17 -1.97
N ALA A 680 30.88 15.33 -1.46
CA ALA A 680 31.33 15.35 -0.08
C ALA A 680 32.77 14.85 0.05
N SER A 681 33.48 15.25 1.10
CA SER A 681 34.82 14.76 1.42
C SER A 681 35.05 14.73 2.93
N ASN A 682 35.81 13.75 3.40
CA ASN A 682 36.26 13.70 4.79
C ASN A 682 37.65 13.06 4.93
N ASP A 683 38.39 13.44 5.96
CA ASP A 683 39.73 12.94 6.32
C ASP A 683 39.68 12.22 7.68
N ASN A 684 39.04 12.82 8.68
CA ASN A 684 38.81 12.19 9.99
C ASN A 684 37.30 12.12 10.29
N TRP A 685 36.80 10.93 10.61
CA TRP A 685 35.35 10.71 10.77
C TRP A 685 34.70 11.58 11.86
N ARG A 686 35.46 12.03 12.86
CA ARG A 686 34.97 12.92 13.93
C ARG A 686 34.90 14.40 13.55
N ASP A 687 35.47 14.81 12.42
CA ASP A 687 35.62 16.24 12.10
C ASP A 687 34.27 16.92 11.78
N THR A 688 33.36 16.22 11.10
CA THR A 688 32.15 16.84 10.52
C THR A 688 30.84 16.17 10.92
N GLN A 689 30.84 14.85 11.20
CA GLN A 689 29.62 14.06 11.41
C GLN A 689 29.75 13.10 12.61
N GLU A 690 30.48 13.49 13.67
CA GLU A 690 30.80 12.61 14.81
C GLU A 690 29.54 12.03 15.48
N ALA A 691 28.52 12.86 15.70
CA ALA A 691 27.30 12.45 16.39
C ALA A 691 26.46 11.51 15.51
N GLU A 692 26.33 11.84 14.23
CA GLU A 692 25.56 11.10 13.24
C GLU A 692 26.20 9.75 12.95
N ILE A 693 27.51 9.73 12.65
CA ILE A 693 28.28 8.50 12.38
C ILE A 693 28.36 7.64 13.65
N GLY A 694 28.54 8.24 14.83
CA GLY A 694 28.49 7.53 16.11
C GLY A 694 27.12 6.89 16.38
N GLY A 695 26.04 7.56 15.98
CA GLY A 695 24.66 7.07 16.09
C GLY A 695 24.34 5.84 15.25
N THR A 696 25.11 5.56 14.19
CA THR A 696 24.95 4.37 13.34
C THR A 696 25.31 3.06 14.05
N GLY A 697 26.03 3.13 15.18
CA GLY A 697 26.55 1.96 15.90
C GLY A 697 27.78 1.30 15.24
N ILE A 698 28.21 1.77 14.07
CA ILE A 698 29.37 1.26 13.33
C ILE A 698 30.36 2.36 12.87
N PRO A 699 30.83 3.25 13.77
CA PRO A 699 31.86 4.23 13.40
C PRO A 699 33.22 3.57 13.09
N PRO A 700 34.13 4.24 12.38
CA PRO A 700 35.54 3.83 12.32
C PRO A 700 36.18 3.73 13.70
N GLY A 701 37.19 2.86 13.83
CA GLY A 701 37.83 2.55 15.11
C GLY A 701 39.01 3.46 15.46
N ASP A 702 39.71 3.99 14.46
CA ASP A 702 40.78 4.99 14.60
C ASP A 702 40.25 6.36 14.18
N ASP A 703 40.63 7.41 14.92
CA ASP A 703 40.18 8.77 14.65
C ASP A 703 40.67 9.29 13.29
N ARG A 704 41.76 8.72 12.74
CA ARG A 704 42.33 9.09 11.43
C ARG A 704 41.66 8.40 10.24
N SER A 705 40.68 7.53 10.48
CA SER A 705 39.90 6.95 9.39
C SER A 705 38.84 7.94 8.93
N ALA A 706 38.61 8.03 7.63
CA ALA A 706 37.55 8.86 7.08
C ALA A 706 36.22 8.11 7.03
N ALA A 707 35.12 8.82 7.29
CA ALA A 707 33.78 8.33 7.01
C ALA A 707 32.83 9.46 6.64
N LEU A 708 31.83 9.15 5.83
CA LEU A 708 30.80 10.08 5.37
C LEU A 708 29.44 9.38 5.46
N LEU A 709 28.51 9.98 6.18
CA LEU A 709 27.10 9.60 6.11
C LEU A 709 26.44 10.49 5.05
N TYR A 710 25.91 9.90 3.98
CA TYR A 710 25.42 10.68 2.84
C TYR A 710 24.16 10.07 2.23
N ASP A 711 23.25 10.96 1.82
CA ASP A 711 21.98 10.64 1.19
C ASP A 711 22.12 10.59 -0.33
N PHE A 712 21.98 9.41 -0.92
CA PHE A 712 22.18 9.16 -2.34
C PHE A 712 20.83 9.03 -3.07
N PHE A 713 20.65 9.84 -4.11
CA PHE A 713 19.55 9.65 -5.07
C PHE A 713 19.85 8.47 -6.00
N PRO A 714 18.84 7.92 -6.69
CA PRO A 714 19.10 6.92 -7.72
C PRO A 714 20.03 7.47 -8.79
N GLY A 715 21.09 6.73 -9.08
CA GLY A 715 22.16 7.20 -9.94
C GLY A 715 23.50 6.55 -9.65
N THR A 716 24.51 7.00 -10.38
CA THR A 716 25.88 6.48 -10.28
C THR A 716 26.78 7.47 -9.57
N TYR A 717 27.50 6.99 -8.56
CA TYR A 717 28.42 7.74 -7.75
C TYR A 717 29.78 7.07 -7.70
N THR A 718 30.79 7.86 -7.36
CA THR A 718 32.17 7.40 -7.21
C THR A 718 32.70 7.84 -5.85
N ALA A 719 33.01 6.89 -5.00
CA ALA A 719 33.73 7.09 -3.76
C ALA A 719 35.23 6.82 -3.98
N ILE A 720 36.09 7.78 -3.61
CA ILE A 720 37.53 7.77 -3.90
C ILE A 720 38.28 7.84 -2.59
N VAL A 721 39.16 6.86 -2.34
CA VAL A 721 40.07 6.84 -1.19
C VAL A 721 41.49 7.18 -1.64
N ARG A 722 42.10 8.14 -0.95
CA ARG A 722 43.48 8.61 -1.15
C ARG A 722 44.23 8.65 0.18
N GLY A 723 45.55 8.65 0.16
CA GLY A 723 46.34 8.97 1.35
C GLY A 723 46.51 10.47 1.53
N ALA A 724 46.33 10.97 2.75
CA ALA A 724 46.67 12.34 3.10
C ALA A 724 48.12 12.65 2.70
N ASN A 725 48.34 13.84 2.14
CA ASN A 725 49.66 14.29 1.66
C ASN A 725 50.36 13.34 0.65
N GLY A 726 49.61 12.49 -0.05
CA GLY A 726 50.15 11.54 -1.02
C GLY A 726 50.73 10.26 -0.38
N ALA A 727 50.34 9.94 0.85
CA ALA A 727 50.67 8.66 1.48
C ALA A 727 50.12 7.48 0.64
N THR A 728 50.81 6.35 0.70
CA THR A 728 50.46 5.14 -0.04
C THR A 728 50.34 3.97 0.92
N GLY A 729 49.45 3.04 0.63
CA GLY A 729 49.24 1.85 1.45
C GLY A 729 47.91 1.18 1.16
N THR A 730 47.67 0.04 1.80
CA THR A 730 46.42 -0.70 1.67
C THR A 730 45.32 -0.03 2.49
N ALA A 731 44.19 0.23 1.86
CA ALA A 731 42.99 0.73 2.52
C ALA A 731 41.78 -0.13 2.15
N LEU A 732 40.73 -0.01 2.97
CA LEU A 732 39.42 -0.59 2.73
C LEU A 732 38.44 0.56 2.50
N ILE A 733 37.69 0.50 1.40
CA ILE A 733 36.51 1.34 1.20
C ILE A 733 35.27 0.52 1.48
N GLU A 734 34.32 1.07 2.22
CA GLU A 734 33.07 0.39 2.60
C GLU A 734 31.88 1.31 2.39
N ALA A 735 30.74 0.72 2.03
CA ALA A 735 29.44 1.37 1.93
C ALA A 735 28.42 0.53 2.69
N TYR A 736 27.77 1.14 3.68
CA TYR A 736 26.71 0.57 4.48
C TYR A 736 25.42 1.31 4.18
N ASP A 737 24.47 0.65 3.54
CA ASP A 737 23.09 1.12 3.49
C ASP A 737 22.53 1.05 4.92
N LEU A 738 22.07 2.20 5.41
CA LEU A 738 21.53 2.40 6.76
C LEU A 738 20.04 2.74 6.76
N THR A 739 19.40 2.76 5.59
CA THR A 739 17.98 3.05 5.46
C THR A 739 17.21 1.94 6.21
N PRO A 740 16.46 2.25 7.29
CA PRO A 740 15.68 1.26 8.02
C PRO A 740 14.68 0.64 7.06
N GLN A 741 14.71 -0.69 6.90
CA GLN A 741 13.76 -1.37 6.03
C GLN A 741 12.61 -1.94 6.86
N PRO A 742 11.35 -1.74 6.42
CA PRO A 742 10.18 -2.10 7.22
C PRO A 742 9.98 -3.61 7.40
#